data_AF-A0A933JQS9-F1
#
_entry.id   AF-A0A933JQS9-F1
#
_cell.length_a   1.000
_cell.length_b   1.000
_cell.length_c   1.000
_cell.angle_alpha   90.00
_cell.angle_beta   90.00
_cell.angle_gamma   90.00
#
_symmetry.space_group_name_H-M   'P 1'
#
loop_
_entity.id
_entity.type
_entity.pdbx_description
1 polymer ?
#
loop_
_entity_poly.entity_id
_entity_poly.type
_entity_poly.pdbx_seq_one_letter_code
_entity_poly.pdbx_strand_id
1 'polypeptide(L)'
;MLKRPKLKNHYRAFVAKDRTLLLLDERQDVVVEGEIFTKLAPLLDGTRQLGDLLRDLSSFHMNPILLALDRLEKLGVLADAESPPPAPWLERISKHEGGLARVKVVVHFVGDLPRDRILEGLQKSGLEVVSESEPNAIQLVFADDYLRRELKAINVEMLGLGASWMLVKPLGNEIWLGPVFRPGITGCWDCVAQRLRTNRQVQTFLGNDSGSLVTSKVWSPQTLGLATSSVAIELFRLAADPASSPLVGTVVSIDLNARATKRHALVKRQQCPACGDASLVHRLFSSRPELKSTRKRFRKDGGHRTMTPDQTYERLKHHVSPILGVVTELRPSFGPKIPLVPSYVAGHNFALGYHSFTLLKDSLRGMSGGKGASQMQAMVSGLCEAIERYSANYQGDEPVKRGRYADLAHEAIRPNDCMGFSESQLENRHIPHPVAPTSRCVIIPHRFDETLELDWSPAHSLTNGHTRYLPASFCYYGHPDFRRTMAIFADSNGSASGNTLEEAFLQGFMELVERDAVALWFYNKAQRRGVDLDSFKLPYVDAIREFYRTIKRDLWVIDITSDLPIPVYACVSPRLDGEIEDIILGFGAHFDPKIALLRAITEVNQFLPHLLPRNPDGSTRYLFRDDLAIHWWKTAKVAEQRYVAPDERRPFVRFSDVVDLSSDDLIDDAQTCIRLCQEKDMEVILMDQSRPDIGLSVAKVVVPQMCHFWRRLGKQRLFDVPVREGWIDTKLDEATCNPYTIFF
;
A
#
# COMPACT_ATOMS: atom_id res chain seq x y z
N MET A 1 29.83 22.68 31.67
CA MET A 1 30.60 23.85 32.14
C MET A 1 31.94 23.90 31.41
N LEU A 2 32.00 24.83 30.47
CA LEU A 2 33.01 24.94 29.42
C LEU A 2 34.34 25.49 29.97
N LYS A 3 35.47 25.00 29.44
CA LYS A 3 36.83 25.46 29.83
C LYS A 3 37.15 26.83 29.22
N ARG A 4 36.78 27.03 27.95
CA ARG A 4 36.93 28.26 27.17
C ARG A 4 35.64 28.52 26.39
N PRO A 5 34.57 29.01 27.05
CA PRO A 5 33.27 29.17 26.42
C PRO A 5 33.34 30.19 25.28
N LYS A 6 32.78 29.78 24.13
CA LYS A 6 32.49 30.64 22.99
C LYS A 6 30.99 30.61 22.66
N LEU A 7 30.51 31.63 21.98
CA LEU A 7 29.28 31.51 21.20
C LEU A 7 29.51 30.52 20.04
N LYS A 8 28.51 29.70 19.72
CA LYS A 8 28.60 28.80 18.56
C LYS A 8 28.68 29.60 17.25
N ASN A 9 29.53 29.15 16.34
CA ASN A 9 29.96 29.85 15.13
C ASN A 9 28.83 30.18 14.12
N HIS A 10 27.63 29.63 14.29
CA HIS A 10 26.45 29.94 13.46
C HIS A 10 25.55 31.05 14.05
N TYR A 11 25.73 31.43 15.32
CA TYR A 11 25.01 32.57 15.91
C TYR A 11 25.76 33.87 15.68
N ARG A 12 25.07 34.89 15.17
CA ARG A 12 25.58 36.27 15.10
C ARG A 12 25.03 37.10 16.25
N ALA A 13 25.91 37.55 17.13
CA ALA A 13 25.56 38.42 18.25
C ALA A 13 25.34 39.88 17.82
N PHE A 14 24.28 40.49 18.34
CA PHE A 14 23.99 41.91 18.25
C PHE A 14 23.51 42.44 19.61
N VAL A 15 24.08 43.56 20.06
CA VAL A 15 23.60 44.27 21.24
C VAL A 15 22.59 45.33 20.81
N ALA A 16 21.40 45.33 21.42
CA ALA A 16 20.34 46.27 21.18
C ALA A 16 19.97 47.01 22.48
N LYS A 17 19.89 48.34 22.41
CA LYS A 17 19.48 49.23 23.53
C LYS A 17 20.22 48.93 24.84
N ASP A 18 21.52 48.65 24.74
CA ASP A 18 22.52 48.38 25.79
C ASP A 18 22.25 47.20 26.76
N ARG A 19 21.01 46.74 26.88
CA ARG A 19 20.56 45.71 27.83
C ARG A 19 19.93 44.47 27.18
N THR A 20 19.82 44.41 25.86
CA THR A 20 19.33 43.23 25.14
C THR A 20 20.44 42.66 24.27
N LEU A 21 20.69 41.35 24.39
CA LEU A 21 21.52 40.60 23.45
C LEU A 21 20.61 39.76 22.55
N LEU A 22 20.77 39.93 21.25
CA LEU A 22 20.16 39.14 20.20
C LEU A 22 21.22 38.20 19.62
N LEU A 23 20.93 36.90 19.56
CA LEU A 23 21.76 35.89 18.90
C LEU A 23 20.95 35.36 17.73
N LEU A 24 21.36 35.70 16.50
CA LEU A 24 20.60 35.39 15.29
C LEU A 24 21.18 34.18 14.53
N ASP A 25 20.33 33.27 14.08
CA ASP A 25 20.64 32.12 13.21
C ASP A 25 19.54 31.99 12.13
N GLU A 26 19.86 31.40 10.97
CA GLU A 26 18.94 31.20 9.84
C GLU A 26 17.60 30.51 10.15
N ARG A 27 17.43 29.88 11.32
CA ARG A 27 16.15 29.25 11.73
C ARG A 27 15.68 29.54 13.16
N GLN A 28 16.51 30.16 14.01
CA GLN A 28 16.13 30.43 15.39
C GLN A 28 16.90 31.61 15.97
N ASP A 29 16.20 32.70 16.24
CA ASP A 29 16.73 33.80 17.04
C ASP A 29 16.58 33.51 18.54
N VAL A 30 17.58 33.90 19.33
CA VAL A 30 17.55 33.82 20.80
C VAL A 30 17.74 35.23 21.37
N VAL A 31 16.79 35.65 22.20
CA VAL A 31 16.78 36.95 22.87
C VAL A 31 17.04 36.74 24.37
N VAL A 32 18.04 37.43 24.91
CA VAL A 32 18.28 37.48 26.37
C VAL A 32 18.44 38.94 26.84
N GLU A 33 17.73 39.27 27.91
CA GLU A 33 17.76 40.59 28.54
C GLU A 33 18.62 40.58 29.80
N GLY A 34 19.43 41.63 29.95
CA GLY A 34 20.36 41.85 31.05
C GLY A 34 21.69 42.42 30.53
N GLU A 35 22.17 43.49 31.15
CA GLU A 35 23.46 44.12 30.80
C GLU A 35 24.62 43.11 30.88
N ILE A 36 24.56 42.16 31.80
CA ILE A 36 25.57 41.11 31.91
C ILE A 36 25.71 40.28 30.63
N PHE A 37 24.64 40.06 29.86
CA PHE A 37 24.71 39.35 28.58
C PHE A 37 25.36 40.21 27.49
N THR A 38 25.08 41.52 27.46
CA THR A 38 25.65 42.44 26.47
C THR A 38 27.13 42.71 26.73
N LYS A 39 27.58 42.63 28.00
CA LYS A 39 29.01 42.68 28.39
C LYS A 39 29.73 41.34 28.23
N LEU A 40 29.06 40.21 28.47
CA LEU A 40 29.65 38.86 28.34
C LEU A 40 29.81 38.42 26.87
N ALA A 41 28.86 38.74 25.99
CA ALA A 41 28.89 38.33 24.58
C ALA A 41 30.22 38.57 23.83
N PRO A 42 30.85 39.78 23.88
CA PRO A 42 32.13 40.01 23.19
C PRO A 42 33.33 39.29 23.82
N LEU A 43 33.18 38.69 25.01
CA LEU A 43 34.24 37.92 25.68
C LEU A 43 34.12 36.40 25.42
N LEU A 44 32.98 35.96 24.87
CA LEU A 44 32.69 34.58 24.46
C LEU A 44 33.29 34.26 23.07
N ASP A 45 34.58 34.53 22.93
CA ASP A 45 35.38 34.28 21.71
C ASP A 45 36.18 32.96 21.77
N GLY A 46 36.15 32.25 22.90
CA GLY A 46 36.90 31.01 23.11
C GLY A 46 38.39 31.19 23.44
N THR A 47 38.86 32.42 23.63
CA THR A 47 40.24 32.68 24.06
C THR A 47 40.42 32.63 25.58
N ARG A 48 39.38 33.01 26.32
CA ARG A 48 39.37 33.19 27.79
C ARG A 48 38.93 31.93 28.52
N GLN A 49 39.54 31.67 29.68
CA GLN A 49 39.01 30.71 30.65
C GLN A 49 38.06 31.41 31.63
N LEU A 50 37.33 30.63 32.44
CA LEU A 50 36.40 31.16 33.44
C LEU A 50 37.06 32.19 34.39
N GLY A 51 38.29 31.94 34.83
CA GLY A 51 39.06 32.86 35.68
C GLY A 51 39.56 34.15 35.00
N ASP A 52 39.46 34.22 33.67
CA ASP A 52 39.71 35.44 32.89
C ASP A 52 38.41 36.22 32.68
N LEU A 53 37.30 35.52 32.36
CA LEU A 53 35.96 36.12 32.29
C LEU A 53 35.53 36.79 33.60
N LEU A 54 35.82 36.17 34.75
CA LEU A 54 35.56 36.74 36.07
C LEU A 54 36.44 37.97 36.39
N ARG A 55 37.55 38.18 35.66
CA ARG A 55 38.47 39.32 35.81
C ARG A 55 38.06 40.47 34.89
N ASP A 56 37.78 40.16 33.62
CA ASP A 56 37.32 41.11 32.60
C ASP A 56 35.93 41.68 32.93
N LEU A 57 35.08 40.91 33.63
CA LEU A 57 33.76 41.33 34.12
C LEU A 57 33.76 41.68 35.62
N SER A 58 34.88 42.17 36.16
CA SER A 58 35.04 42.53 37.59
C SER A 58 34.09 43.61 38.12
N SER A 59 33.32 44.29 37.25
CA SER A 59 32.19 45.15 37.64
C SER A 59 30.94 44.38 38.10
N PHE A 60 30.89 43.06 37.89
CA PHE A 60 29.81 42.18 38.36
C PHE A 60 30.33 41.20 39.42
N HIS A 61 29.46 40.83 40.36
CA HIS A 61 29.75 39.70 41.26
C HIS A 61 29.78 38.37 40.48
N MET A 62 30.55 37.41 40.98
CA MET A 62 30.74 36.08 40.38
C MET A 62 29.42 35.36 40.08
N ASN A 63 28.48 35.30 41.02
CA ASN A 63 27.25 34.51 40.88
C ASN A 63 26.41 34.93 39.65
N PRO A 64 26.11 36.23 39.41
CA PRO A 64 25.56 36.71 38.15
C PRO A 64 26.25 36.19 36.88
N ILE A 65 27.60 36.17 36.84
CA ILE A 65 28.36 35.74 35.66
C ILE A 65 28.18 34.23 35.43
N LEU A 66 28.21 33.43 36.50
CA LEU A 66 27.96 31.98 36.43
C LEU A 66 26.52 31.68 35.99
N LEU A 67 25.53 32.41 36.49
CA LEU A 67 24.12 32.28 36.08
C LEU A 67 23.88 32.71 34.63
N ALA A 68 24.62 33.72 34.13
CA ALA A 68 24.57 34.12 32.74
C ALA A 68 25.14 33.05 31.80
N LEU A 69 26.28 32.46 32.17
CA LEU A 69 26.88 31.33 31.45
C LEU A 69 25.97 30.10 31.45
N ASP A 70 25.46 29.68 32.61
CA ASP A 70 24.52 28.56 32.76
C ASP A 70 23.25 28.75 31.92
N ARG A 71 22.69 29.97 31.87
CA ARG A 71 21.52 30.27 31.03
C ARG A 71 21.84 30.14 29.54
N LEU A 72 23.01 30.57 29.09
CA LEU A 72 23.42 30.45 27.68
C LEU A 72 23.80 28.99 27.32
N GLU A 73 24.40 28.24 28.25
CA GLU A 73 24.68 26.79 28.13
C GLU A 73 23.35 26.03 27.98
N LYS A 74 22.33 26.33 28.81
CA LYS A 74 20.97 25.75 28.73
C LYS A 74 20.17 26.17 27.50
N LEU A 75 20.43 27.36 26.95
CA LEU A 75 19.86 27.79 25.66
C LEU A 75 20.58 27.13 24.46
N GLY A 76 21.67 26.38 24.68
CA GLY A 76 22.38 25.62 23.64
C GLY A 76 23.23 26.47 22.70
N VAL A 77 23.44 27.76 23.02
CA VAL A 77 24.13 28.75 22.17
C VAL A 77 25.64 28.83 22.42
N LEU A 78 26.15 28.14 23.45
CA LEU A 78 27.59 28.05 23.76
C LEU A 78 28.22 26.74 23.27
N ALA A 79 29.54 26.75 23.09
CA ALA A 79 30.40 25.58 22.94
C ALA A 79 31.78 25.86 23.56
N ASP A 80 32.62 24.84 23.70
CA ASP A 80 34.02 25.01 24.12
C ASP A 80 34.93 25.36 22.93
N ALA A 81 36.13 25.86 23.19
CA ALA A 81 37.08 26.26 22.15
C ALA A 81 38.11 25.16 21.84
N GLU A 82 37.87 24.44 20.74
CA GLU A 82 38.68 23.31 20.30
C GLU A 82 39.72 23.68 19.23
N SER A 83 40.72 22.82 19.05
CA SER A 83 41.81 22.99 18.07
C SER A 83 42.13 21.67 17.34
N PRO A 84 41.94 21.57 16.01
CA PRO A 84 41.28 22.56 15.15
C PRO A 84 39.80 22.72 15.54
N PRO A 85 39.19 23.90 15.34
CA PRO A 85 37.77 24.10 15.61
C PRO A 85 36.91 23.26 14.64
N PRO A 86 35.80 22.66 15.10
CA PRO A 86 34.87 21.99 14.20
C PRO A 86 34.27 22.99 13.20
N ALA A 87 33.96 22.51 11.99
CA ALA A 87 33.29 23.33 10.98
C ALA A 87 31.94 23.87 11.53
N PRO A 88 31.56 25.14 11.31
CA PRO A 88 30.41 25.78 11.99
C PRO A 88 29.07 25.05 11.89
N TRP A 89 28.87 24.27 10.83
CA TRP A 89 27.68 23.45 10.62
C TRP A 89 27.59 22.23 11.56
N LEU A 90 28.73 21.73 12.06
CA LEU A 90 28.82 20.61 13.01
C LEU A 90 28.32 21.04 14.40
N GLU A 91 28.67 22.24 14.85
CA GLU A 91 28.22 22.81 16.14
C GLU A 91 26.70 22.98 16.23
N ARG A 92 26.03 22.99 15.08
CA ARG A 92 24.57 23.10 14.91
C ARG A 92 23.86 21.74 14.93
N ILE A 93 24.54 20.66 14.53
CA ILE A 93 23.96 19.30 14.52
C ILE A 93 24.39 18.45 15.72
N SER A 94 25.55 18.73 16.31
CA SER A 94 26.10 18.01 17.46
C SER A 94 25.70 18.68 18.78
N LYS A 95 25.46 17.85 19.79
CA LYS A 95 25.44 18.26 21.21
C LYS A 95 26.74 17.93 21.95
N HIS A 96 27.67 17.20 21.34
CA HIS A 96 28.92 16.78 21.96
C HIS A 96 30.00 17.85 21.84
N GLU A 97 30.59 18.20 22.99
CA GLU A 97 31.73 19.10 23.19
C GLU A 97 33.08 18.38 22.93
N GLY A 98 33.09 17.45 21.97
CA GLY A 98 34.26 16.65 21.62
C GLY A 98 34.47 16.70 20.12
N GLY A 99 35.59 17.28 19.73
CA GLY A 99 35.92 17.56 18.34
C GLY A 99 35.93 16.30 17.50
N LEU A 100 35.32 16.40 16.32
CA LEU A 100 35.33 15.35 15.31
C LEU A 100 36.76 15.19 14.77
N ALA A 101 37.56 14.40 15.50
CA ALA A 101 38.72 13.72 14.95
C ALA A 101 38.30 13.04 13.64
N ARG A 102 39.19 13.10 12.63
CA ARG A 102 38.88 12.74 11.24
C ARG A 102 38.07 11.45 11.17
N VAL A 103 36.87 11.53 10.59
CA VAL A 103 35.96 10.38 10.53
C VAL A 103 36.59 9.32 9.64
N LYS A 104 37.04 8.24 10.28
CA LYS A 104 37.66 7.09 9.63
C LYS A 104 36.60 6.24 8.94
N VAL A 105 36.85 5.89 7.68
CA VAL A 105 35.94 5.11 6.84
C VAL A 105 36.67 3.95 6.16
N VAL A 106 36.06 2.77 6.20
CA VAL A 106 36.47 1.62 5.37
C VAL A 106 35.56 1.60 4.16
N VAL A 107 36.14 1.63 2.95
CA VAL A 107 35.38 1.89 1.72
C VAL A 107 35.38 0.68 0.78
N HIS A 108 34.19 0.08 0.64
CA HIS A 108 33.93 -1.06 -0.22
C HIS A 108 33.32 -0.60 -1.56
N PHE A 109 33.71 -1.25 -2.67
CA PHE A 109 33.23 -0.93 -4.02
C PHE A 109 32.64 -2.15 -4.71
N VAL A 110 31.35 -2.08 -5.04
CA VAL A 110 30.59 -3.14 -5.71
C VAL A 110 30.10 -2.67 -7.09
N GLY A 111 30.33 -3.50 -8.11
CA GLY A 111 29.97 -3.17 -9.50
C GLY A 111 30.91 -2.17 -10.17
N ASP A 112 30.41 -1.52 -11.22
CA ASP A 112 31.17 -0.61 -12.09
C ASP A 112 31.10 0.83 -11.56
N LEU A 113 32.18 1.28 -10.93
CA LEU A 113 32.24 2.53 -10.18
C LEU A 113 33.57 3.26 -10.43
N PRO A 114 33.57 4.59 -10.61
CA PRO A 114 34.78 5.40 -10.76
C PRO A 114 35.48 5.61 -9.41
N ARG A 115 36.13 4.54 -8.90
CA ARG A 115 36.66 4.41 -7.53
C ARG A 115 37.52 5.60 -7.12
N ASP A 116 38.51 5.96 -7.95
CA ASP A 116 39.45 7.05 -7.65
C ASP A 116 38.75 8.39 -7.45
N ARG A 117 37.72 8.69 -8.25
CA ARG A 117 36.94 9.93 -8.14
C ARG A 117 36.05 9.95 -6.89
N ILE A 118 35.60 8.79 -6.44
CA ILE A 118 34.86 8.65 -5.18
C ILE A 118 35.82 8.85 -4.00
N LEU A 119 37.00 8.22 -4.01
CA LEU A 119 38.04 8.37 -2.99
C LEU A 119 38.53 9.82 -2.89
N GLU A 120 38.84 10.46 -4.03
CA GLU A 120 39.14 11.90 -4.10
C GLU A 120 38.04 12.75 -3.45
N GLY A 121 36.77 12.46 -3.72
CA GLY A 121 35.62 13.22 -3.20
C GLY A 121 35.47 13.09 -1.68
N LEU A 122 35.67 11.88 -1.14
CA LEU A 122 35.64 11.63 0.31
C LEU A 122 36.80 12.35 1.03
N GLN A 123 38.02 12.26 0.49
CA GLN A 123 39.21 12.94 1.02
C GLN A 123 39.06 14.47 0.97
N LYS A 124 38.57 15.02 -0.16
CA LYS A 124 38.24 16.46 -0.29
C LYS A 124 37.13 16.92 0.67
N SER A 125 36.29 15.99 1.12
CA SER A 125 35.25 16.23 2.13
C SER A 125 35.74 16.05 3.58
N GLY A 126 37.04 15.79 3.79
CA GLY A 126 37.66 15.68 5.12
C GLY A 126 37.54 14.32 5.81
N LEU A 127 37.15 13.27 5.09
CA LEU A 127 37.10 11.89 5.60
C LEU A 127 38.46 11.19 5.46
N GLU A 128 38.82 10.35 6.43
CA GLU A 128 40.05 9.56 6.39
C GLU A 128 39.74 8.12 5.95
N VAL A 129 40.14 7.76 4.72
CA VAL A 129 39.95 6.39 4.21
C VAL A 129 41.03 5.50 4.80
N VAL A 130 40.63 4.40 5.45
CA VAL A 130 41.51 3.49 6.19
C VAL A 130 41.31 2.02 5.79
N SER A 131 42.24 1.17 6.21
CA SER A 131 42.18 -0.29 6.06
C SER A 131 41.13 -0.95 6.96
N GLU A 132 40.64 -2.11 6.54
CA GLU A 132 39.55 -2.88 7.17
C GLU A 132 39.77 -3.22 8.66
N SER A 133 41.03 -3.26 9.10
CA SER A 133 41.45 -3.60 10.46
C SER A 133 41.24 -2.51 11.53
N GLU A 134 40.82 -1.30 11.15
CA GLU A 134 40.72 -0.16 12.07
C GLU A 134 39.44 -0.20 12.95
N PRO A 135 39.56 -0.34 14.28
CA PRO A 135 38.39 -0.35 15.16
C PRO A 135 37.69 1.02 15.19
N ASN A 136 36.36 0.99 15.20
CA ASN A 136 35.45 2.16 15.15
C ASN A 136 35.41 2.92 13.80
N ALA A 137 36.08 2.45 12.74
CA ALA A 137 35.91 3.02 11.40
C ALA A 137 34.51 2.71 10.84
N ILE A 138 33.86 3.67 10.20
CA ILE A 138 32.51 3.48 9.63
C ILE A 138 32.62 2.70 8.31
N GLN A 139 31.91 1.57 8.22
CA GLN A 139 31.85 0.75 7.03
C GLN A 139 30.97 1.41 5.96
N LEU A 140 31.54 1.74 4.81
CA LEU A 140 30.90 2.51 3.73
C LEU A 140 30.97 1.73 2.42
N VAL A 141 29.82 1.38 1.86
CA VAL A 141 29.72 0.56 0.66
C VAL A 141 29.13 1.40 -0.48
N PHE A 142 29.89 1.58 -1.55
CA PHE A 142 29.36 2.10 -2.81
C PHE A 142 28.97 0.95 -3.73
N ALA A 143 27.78 1.05 -4.31
CA ALA A 143 27.29 0.13 -5.34
C ALA A 143 26.74 0.91 -6.54
N ASP A 144 26.93 0.41 -7.75
CA ASP A 144 26.23 0.93 -8.94
C ASP A 144 24.73 0.57 -8.94
N ASP A 145 24.37 -0.56 -8.33
CA ASP A 145 23.00 -0.99 -8.08
C ASP A 145 22.83 -1.76 -6.76
N TYR A 146 21.71 -1.56 -6.06
CA TYR A 146 21.44 -2.18 -4.76
C TYR A 146 21.01 -3.66 -4.85
N LEU A 147 20.80 -4.23 -6.05
CA LEU A 147 20.53 -5.67 -6.22
C LEU A 147 21.78 -6.50 -6.58
N ARG A 148 22.97 -5.90 -6.60
CA ARG A 148 24.26 -6.59 -6.78
C ARG A 148 24.41 -7.76 -5.81
N ARG A 149 24.69 -8.97 -6.32
CA ARG A 149 24.82 -10.22 -5.53
C ARG A 149 25.90 -10.14 -4.45
N GLU A 150 26.96 -9.40 -4.74
CA GLU A 150 28.12 -9.17 -3.88
C GLU A 150 27.71 -8.53 -2.54
N LEU A 151 26.67 -7.67 -2.54
CA LEU A 151 26.12 -7.05 -1.33
C LEU A 151 25.53 -8.08 -0.35
N LYS A 152 25.16 -9.28 -0.82
CA LYS A 152 24.71 -10.35 0.08
C LYS A 152 25.84 -10.87 0.98
N ALA A 153 27.06 -10.98 0.44
CA ALA A 153 28.21 -11.44 1.22
C ALA A 153 28.56 -10.42 2.32
N ILE A 154 28.69 -9.15 1.93
CA ILE A 154 28.91 -8.01 2.86
C ILE A 154 27.81 -7.97 3.93
N ASN A 155 26.55 -8.18 3.55
CA ASN A 155 25.45 -8.20 4.51
C ASN A 155 25.56 -9.35 5.53
N VAL A 156 25.93 -10.57 5.10
CA VAL A 156 26.13 -11.71 6.01
C VAL A 156 27.30 -11.46 6.96
N GLU A 157 28.42 -10.93 6.45
CA GLU A 157 29.58 -10.55 7.24
C GLU A 157 29.25 -9.49 8.29
N MET A 158 28.66 -8.36 7.87
CA MET A 158 28.31 -7.26 8.77
C MET A 158 27.26 -7.67 9.82
N LEU A 159 26.34 -8.58 9.48
CA LEU A 159 25.42 -9.18 10.46
C LEU A 159 26.16 -10.07 11.47
N GLY A 160 27.11 -10.89 11.03
CA GLY A 160 27.93 -11.75 11.89
C GLY A 160 28.86 -10.97 12.83
N LEU A 161 29.38 -9.83 12.36
CA LEU A 161 30.19 -8.90 13.17
C LEU A 161 29.36 -7.97 14.07
N GLY A 162 28.04 -7.90 13.89
CA GLY A 162 27.19 -6.87 14.51
C GLY A 162 27.49 -5.44 14.02
N ALA A 163 28.26 -5.30 12.94
CA ALA A 163 28.78 -4.03 12.45
C ALA A 163 27.71 -3.18 11.74
N SER A 164 27.70 -1.88 12.04
CA SER A 164 26.85 -0.91 11.33
C SER A 164 27.55 -0.43 10.06
N TRP A 165 26.81 -0.37 8.94
CA TRP A 165 27.35 0.01 7.64
C TRP A 165 26.38 0.86 6.82
N MET A 166 26.91 1.71 5.94
CA MET A 166 26.13 2.60 5.08
C MET A 166 26.29 2.22 3.61
N LEU A 167 25.17 2.05 2.90
CA LEU A 167 25.16 1.77 1.46
C LEU A 167 24.87 3.05 0.65
N VAL A 168 25.47 3.20 -0.53
CA VAL A 168 25.38 4.40 -1.37
C VAL A 168 25.33 4.04 -2.86
N LYS A 169 24.43 4.67 -3.63
CA LYS A 169 24.39 4.60 -5.09
C LYS A 169 24.75 5.97 -5.67
N PRO A 170 26.02 6.21 -6.07
CA PRO A 170 26.48 7.54 -6.48
C PRO A 170 26.21 7.84 -7.96
N LEU A 171 25.75 6.86 -8.74
CA LEU A 171 25.54 6.95 -10.19
C LEU A 171 24.06 6.93 -10.58
N GLY A 172 23.77 7.39 -11.80
CA GLY A 172 22.45 7.45 -12.43
C GLY A 172 21.74 8.80 -12.22
N ASN A 173 20.56 8.93 -12.81
CA ASN A 173 19.72 10.15 -12.70
C ASN A 173 19.22 10.44 -11.28
N GLU A 174 19.34 9.48 -10.36
CA GLU A 174 18.92 9.59 -8.97
C GLU A 174 20.02 9.00 -8.07
N ILE A 175 20.62 9.81 -7.21
CA ILE A 175 21.62 9.38 -6.21
C ILE A 175 20.86 8.77 -5.02
N TRP A 176 21.27 7.62 -4.51
CA TRP A 176 20.70 7.04 -3.30
C TRP A 176 21.71 7.07 -2.15
N LEU A 177 21.30 7.61 -1.02
CA LEU A 177 22.08 7.70 0.22
C LEU A 177 21.43 6.82 1.28
N GLY A 178 22.20 5.91 1.87
CA GLY A 178 21.70 4.98 2.87
C GLY A 178 20.99 3.75 2.27
N PRO A 179 20.41 2.89 3.13
CA PRO A 179 20.28 3.10 4.56
C PRO A 179 21.62 2.94 5.28
N VAL A 180 21.69 3.50 6.48
CA VAL A 180 22.62 3.05 7.51
C VAL A 180 21.96 1.83 8.14
N PHE A 181 22.52 0.66 7.85
CA PHE A 181 22.12 -0.61 8.44
C PHE A 181 22.69 -0.70 9.87
N ARG A 182 21.87 -1.16 10.81
CA ARG A 182 22.27 -1.53 12.16
C ARG A 182 21.73 -2.93 12.48
N PRO A 183 22.60 -3.96 12.57
CA PRO A 183 22.21 -5.29 13.01
C PRO A 183 21.37 -5.26 14.29
N GLY A 184 20.37 -6.14 14.37
CA GLY A 184 19.37 -6.15 15.45
C GLY A 184 18.31 -5.05 15.35
N ILE A 185 18.67 -3.82 14.98
CA ILE A 185 17.79 -2.64 15.03
C ILE A 185 17.01 -2.43 13.72
N THR A 186 17.69 -2.31 12.57
CA THR A 186 17.06 -2.04 11.27
C THR A 186 16.71 -3.34 10.53
N GLY A 187 16.06 -3.21 9.36
CA GLY A 187 16.17 -4.24 8.33
C GLY A 187 17.62 -4.40 7.87
N CYS A 188 17.96 -5.54 7.28
CA CYS A 188 19.26 -5.79 6.63
C CYS A 188 19.18 -5.59 5.10
N TRP A 189 20.25 -5.86 4.36
CA TRP A 189 20.21 -5.75 2.90
C TRP A 189 19.20 -6.71 2.25
N ASP A 190 19.00 -7.94 2.74
CA ASP A 190 17.96 -8.82 2.19
C ASP A 190 16.52 -8.28 2.41
N CYS A 191 16.31 -7.37 3.38
CA CYS A 191 15.04 -6.62 3.49
C CYS A 191 14.91 -5.56 2.38
N VAL A 192 15.99 -4.83 2.06
CA VAL A 192 16.06 -3.90 0.91
C VAL A 192 15.86 -4.66 -0.40
N ALA A 193 16.59 -5.75 -0.59
CA ALA A 193 16.63 -6.50 -1.84
C ALA A 193 15.31 -7.21 -2.17
N GLN A 194 14.52 -7.63 -1.16
CA GLN A 194 13.16 -8.14 -1.41
C GLN A 194 12.24 -7.04 -1.94
N ARG A 195 12.10 -5.91 -1.23
CA ARG A 195 11.24 -4.79 -1.64
C ARG A 195 11.68 -4.19 -2.98
N LEU A 196 12.99 -4.11 -3.22
CA LEU A 196 13.55 -3.56 -4.45
C LEU A 196 13.38 -4.50 -5.65
N ARG A 197 13.40 -5.83 -5.48
CA ARG A 197 13.00 -6.77 -6.55
C ARG A 197 11.52 -6.60 -6.90
N THR A 198 10.64 -6.53 -5.90
CA THR A 198 9.20 -6.34 -6.12
C THR A 198 8.87 -5.05 -6.88
N ASN A 199 9.55 -3.93 -6.56
CA ASN A 199 9.41 -2.66 -7.29
C ASN A 199 10.13 -2.62 -8.67
N ARG A 200 10.79 -3.72 -9.09
CA ARG A 200 11.54 -3.82 -10.36
C ARG A 200 11.00 -4.92 -11.28
N GLN A 201 9.67 -5.03 -11.35
CA GLN A 201 8.93 -6.05 -12.13
C GLN A 201 9.54 -6.38 -13.52
N VAL A 202 9.92 -5.36 -14.31
CA VAL A 202 10.52 -5.55 -15.64
C VAL A 202 11.90 -6.23 -15.59
N GLN A 203 12.70 -5.93 -14.57
CA GLN A 203 14.02 -6.53 -14.40
C GLN A 203 13.88 -8.00 -13.95
N THR A 204 12.96 -8.29 -13.02
CA THR A 204 12.64 -9.67 -12.61
C THR A 204 12.00 -10.48 -13.75
N PHE A 205 11.16 -9.87 -14.60
CA PHE A 205 10.66 -10.50 -15.84
C PHE A 205 11.80 -10.94 -16.77
N LEU A 206 12.87 -10.14 -16.85
CA LEU A 206 14.09 -10.44 -17.62
C LEU A 206 15.08 -11.37 -16.87
N GLY A 207 14.68 -11.97 -15.74
CA GLY A 207 15.51 -12.88 -14.94
C GLY A 207 16.64 -12.21 -14.17
N ASN A 208 16.60 -10.89 -13.97
CA ASN A 208 17.68 -10.10 -13.38
C ASN A 208 17.74 -10.13 -11.83
N ASP A 209 17.44 -11.27 -11.20
CA ASP A 209 17.51 -11.41 -9.74
C ASP A 209 18.95 -11.30 -9.19
N SER A 210 19.91 -11.32 -10.11
CA SER A 210 21.36 -11.08 -10.00
C SER A 210 21.79 -9.60 -9.92
N GLY A 211 20.97 -8.65 -10.34
CA GLY A 211 21.40 -7.26 -10.50
C GLY A 211 22.41 -7.02 -11.65
N SER A 212 22.56 -7.96 -12.59
CA SER A 212 23.49 -7.83 -13.73
C SER A 212 23.08 -6.76 -14.77
N LEU A 213 21.77 -6.51 -14.94
CA LEU A 213 21.23 -5.42 -15.75
C LEU A 213 21.22 -4.12 -14.92
N VAL A 214 22.37 -3.44 -14.89
CA VAL A 214 22.51 -2.13 -14.22
C VAL A 214 22.07 -0.99 -15.15
N THR A 215 21.11 -0.19 -14.70
CA THR A 215 20.59 0.99 -15.42
C THR A 215 21.23 2.31 -14.97
N SER A 216 21.87 2.36 -13.79
CA SER A 216 22.44 3.57 -13.18
C SER A 216 23.80 3.99 -13.78
N LYS A 217 23.90 4.12 -15.11
CA LYS A 217 25.20 4.34 -15.79
C LYS A 217 25.65 5.79 -15.96
N VAL A 218 24.73 6.76 -15.88
CA VAL A 218 25.03 8.19 -16.14
C VAL A 218 25.69 8.83 -14.92
N TRP A 219 26.81 9.52 -15.10
CA TRP A 219 27.43 10.36 -14.06
C TRP A 219 28.31 11.46 -14.67
N SER A 220 28.65 12.44 -13.85
CA SER A 220 29.70 13.45 -14.09
C SER A 220 30.47 13.76 -12.80
N PRO A 221 31.66 14.41 -12.86
CA PRO A 221 32.40 14.82 -11.67
C PRO A 221 31.58 15.67 -10.68
N GLN A 222 30.65 16.50 -11.19
CA GLN A 222 29.75 17.30 -10.35
C GLN A 222 28.72 16.43 -9.61
N THR A 223 28.15 15.41 -10.26
CA THR A 223 27.20 14.48 -9.61
C THR A 223 27.88 13.61 -8.55
N LEU A 224 29.12 13.16 -8.80
CA LEU A 224 29.93 12.46 -7.80
C LEU A 224 30.34 13.37 -6.64
N GLY A 225 30.67 14.63 -6.92
CA GLY A 225 30.92 15.64 -5.89
C GLY A 225 29.71 15.80 -4.97
N LEU A 226 28.51 15.96 -5.55
CA LEU A 226 27.26 16.01 -4.78
C LEU A 226 27.04 14.74 -3.94
N ALA A 227 27.25 13.54 -4.53
CA ALA A 227 27.13 12.27 -3.81
C ALA A 227 28.10 12.19 -2.62
N THR A 228 29.40 12.37 -2.87
CA THR A 228 30.46 12.24 -1.86
C THR A 228 30.36 13.29 -0.75
N SER A 229 30.06 14.54 -1.06
CA SER A 229 29.80 15.57 -0.05
C SER A 229 28.56 15.26 0.80
N SER A 230 27.49 14.73 0.19
CA SER A 230 26.27 14.35 0.94
C SER A 230 26.51 13.14 1.85
N VAL A 231 27.31 12.17 1.40
CA VAL A 231 27.79 11.04 2.21
C VAL A 231 28.62 11.55 3.40
N ALA A 232 29.56 12.46 3.18
CA ALA A 232 30.38 13.02 4.25
C ALA A 232 29.53 13.73 5.32
N ILE A 233 28.54 14.53 4.92
CA ILE A 233 27.60 15.20 5.84
C ILE A 233 26.90 14.19 6.77
N GLU A 234 26.48 13.04 6.25
CA GLU A 234 25.82 11.99 7.05
C GLU A 234 26.79 11.16 7.89
N LEU A 235 28.02 10.95 7.43
CA LEU A 235 29.06 10.27 8.23
C LEU A 235 29.54 11.13 9.40
N PHE A 236 29.68 12.46 9.21
CA PHE A 236 29.92 13.39 10.32
C PHE A 236 28.74 13.44 11.31
N ARG A 237 27.48 13.30 10.85
CA ARG A 237 26.31 13.14 11.74
C ARG A 237 26.41 11.86 12.58
N LEU A 238 26.67 10.73 11.92
CA LEU A 238 26.79 9.43 12.59
C LEU A 238 27.93 9.38 13.61
N ALA A 239 29.04 10.06 13.34
CA ALA A 239 30.18 10.17 14.25
C ALA A 239 29.95 11.14 15.41
N ALA A 240 29.14 12.20 15.23
CA ALA A 240 28.79 13.15 16.28
C ALA A 240 27.70 12.61 17.23
N ASP A 241 26.65 12.03 16.65
CA ASP A 241 25.58 11.34 17.38
C ASP A 241 25.00 10.23 16.48
N PRO A 242 25.27 8.95 16.78
CA PRO A 242 24.71 7.83 16.04
C PRO A 242 23.18 7.82 15.94
N ALA A 243 22.44 8.42 16.88
CA ALA A 243 20.98 8.50 16.83
C ALA A 243 20.47 9.64 15.92
N SER A 244 21.32 10.61 15.55
CA SER A 244 20.92 11.81 14.82
C SER A 244 20.68 11.63 13.31
N SER A 245 21.33 10.64 12.68
CA SER A 245 21.30 10.54 11.22
C SER A 245 19.94 10.07 10.69
N PRO A 246 19.28 10.83 9.80
CA PRO A 246 18.02 10.43 9.16
C PRO A 246 18.16 9.26 8.17
N LEU A 247 19.35 8.67 7.99
CA LEU A 247 19.58 7.50 7.15
C LEU A 247 19.49 6.16 7.91
N VAL A 248 19.43 6.15 9.24
CA VAL A 248 19.28 4.91 10.02
C VAL A 248 17.95 4.25 9.64
N GLY A 249 18.04 3.10 8.96
CA GLY A 249 16.87 2.43 8.39
C GLY A 249 16.08 3.26 7.35
N THR A 250 16.71 4.19 6.62
CA THR A 250 16.06 5.01 5.58
C THR A 250 16.99 5.28 4.41
N VAL A 251 16.50 5.08 3.18
CA VAL A 251 17.14 5.61 1.96
C VAL A 251 16.64 7.02 1.71
N VAL A 252 17.55 7.96 1.45
CA VAL A 252 17.24 9.24 0.82
C VAL A 252 17.60 9.16 -0.66
N SER A 253 16.63 9.40 -1.54
CA SER A 253 16.90 9.57 -2.96
C SER A 253 17.02 11.05 -3.32
N ILE A 254 17.87 11.38 -4.30
CA ILE A 254 18.07 12.73 -4.83
C ILE A 254 17.92 12.65 -6.36
N ASP A 255 16.78 13.09 -6.88
CA ASP A 255 16.51 13.18 -8.32
C ASP A 255 17.26 14.39 -8.89
N LEU A 256 18.22 14.15 -9.77
CA LEU A 256 19.09 15.18 -10.33
C LEU A 256 18.39 16.06 -11.39
N ASN A 257 17.32 15.54 -12.00
CA ASN A 257 16.55 16.25 -13.02
C ASN A 257 15.46 17.11 -12.37
N ALA A 258 14.68 16.53 -11.46
CA ALA A 258 13.63 17.24 -10.73
C ALA A 258 14.18 18.11 -9.57
N ARG A 259 15.46 17.93 -9.19
CA ARG A 259 16.11 18.55 -8.02
C ARG A 259 15.35 18.31 -6.71
N ALA A 260 14.69 17.15 -6.63
CA ALA A 260 13.84 16.76 -5.52
C ALA A 260 14.52 15.70 -4.66
N THR A 261 14.20 15.67 -3.36
CA THR A 261 14.61 14.59 -2.47
C THR A 261 13.39 13.81 -1.97
N LYS A 262 13.55 12.50 -1.79
CA LYS A 262 12.51 11.62 -1.23
C LYS A 262 13.11 10.76 -0.12
N ARG A 263 12.27 10.34 0.82
CA ARG A 263 12.62 9.41 1.90
C ARG A 263 11.89 8.10 1.69
N HIS A 264 12.60 6.99 1.90
CA HIS A 264 12.06 5.64 1.77
C HIS A 264 12.45 4.86 3.02
N ALA A 265 11.47 4.52 3.85
CA ALA A 265 11.70 3.80 5.10
C ALA A 265 12.04 2.32 4.80
N LEU A 266 13.08 1.80 5.47
CA LEU A 266 13.38 0.37 5.46
C LEU A 266 12.62 -0.31 6.59
N VAL A 267 11.55 -1.02 6.25
CA VAL A 267 10.88 -1.91 7.20
C VAL A 267 11.78 -3.11 7.51
N LYS A 268 12.03 -3.37 8.79
CA LYS A 268 12.67 -4.62 9.23
C LYS A 268 11.69 -5.76 9.03
N ARG A 269 11.92 -6.60 8.01
CA ARG A 269 11.07 -7.77 7.77
C ARG A 269 11.27 -8.80 8.88
N GLN A 270 10.24 -9.05 9.70
CA GLN A 270 10.35 -9.97 10.84
C GLN A 270 10.65 -11.40 10.36
N GLN A 271 10.13 -11.76 9.18
CA GLN A 271 10.36 -13.02 8.49
C GLN A 271 11.62 -13.04 7.59
N CYS A 272 12.54 -12.08 7.75
CA CYS A 272 13.75 -12.04 6.92
C CYS A 272 14.65 -13.26 7.18
N PRO A 273 15.03 -14.06 6.16
CA PRO A 273 15.89 -15.23 6.35
C PRO A 273 17.34 -14.90 6.73
N ALA A 274 17.73 -13.62 6.75
CA ALA A 274 19.07 -13.18 7.14
C ALA A 274 19.13 -12.41 8.48
N CYS A 275 18.04 -11.76 8.92
CA CYS A 275 18.04 -10.93 10.15
C CYS A 275 16.74 -11.03 10.99
N GLY A 276 15.99 -12.11 10.78
CA GLY A 276 14.71 -12.41 11.41
C GLY A 276 14.48 -13.93 11.40
N ASP A 277 13.21 -14.34 11.40
CA ASP A 277 12.81 -15.74 11.48
C ASP A 277 12.13 -16.19 10.17
N ALA A 278 12.86 -16.91 9.33
CA ALA A 278 12.36 -17.44 8.05
C ALA A 278 11.10 -18.31 8.17
N SER A 279 10.85 -18.90 9.34
CA SER A 279 9.68 -19.77 9.58
C SER A 279 8.47 -19.05 10.18
N LEU A 280 8.56 -17.73 10.41
CA LEU A 280 7.50 -16.96 11.05
C LEU A 280 6.18 -16.99 10.26
N VAL A 281 6.21 -16.75 8.94
CA VAL A 281 4.99 -16.80 8.10
C VAL A 281 4.42 -18.21 8.07
N HIS A 282 5.27 -19.22 7.84
CA HIS A 282 4.88 -20.63 7.87
C HIS A 282 4.14 -21.01 9.17
N ARG A 283 4.64 -20.60 10.34
CA ARG A 283 3.97 -20.86 11.64
C ARG A 283 2.66 -20.09 11.79
N LEU A 284 2.63 -18.80 11.43
CA LEU A 284 1.43 -17.96 11.55
C LEU A 284 0.30 -18.49 10.66
N PHE A 285 0.57 -18.74 9.39
CA PHE A 285 -0.44 -19.22 8.43
C PHE A 285 -0.79 -20.70 8.61
N SER A 286 -0.03 -21.47 9.41
CA SER A 286 -0.41 -22.82 9.85
C SER A 286 -1.27 -22.81 11.13
N SER A 287 -1.33 -21.67 11.82
CA SER A 287 -2.15 -21.51 13.03
C SER A 287 -3.58 -21.12 12.67
N ARG A 288 -4.56 -21.56 13.48
CA ARG A 288 -5.96 -21.19 13.27
C ARG A 288 -6.14 -19.69 13.55
N PRO A 289 -6.68 -18.89 12.60
CA PRO A 289 -7.04 -17.51 12.86
C PRO A 289 -8.17 -17.43 13.87
N GLU A 290 -8.01 -16.56 14.86
CA GLU A 290 -9.00 -16.27 15.90
C GLU A 290 -9.56 -14.86 15.66
N LEU A 291 -10.85 -14.77 15.36
CA LEU A 291 -11.59 -13.50 15.34
C LEU A 291 -11.96 -13.10 16.79
N LYS A 292 -11.80 -11.82 17.14
CA LYS A 292 -11.82 -11.33 18.54
C LYS A 292 -12.72 -10.10 18.71
N SER A 293 -13.27 -9.93 19.92
CA SER A 293 -14.07 -8.75 20.28
C SER A 293 -13.25 -7.47 20.05
N THR A 294 -13.76 -6.65 19.13
CA THR A 294 -13.11 -5.51 18.52
C THR A 294 -14.19 -4.46 18.22
N ARG A 295 -14.39 -3.53 19.17
CA ARG A 295 -15.43 -2.48 19.05
C ARG A 295 -15.17 -1.53 17.88
N LYS A 296 -16.24 -1.24 17.15
CA LYS A 296 -16.28 -0.23 16.07
C LYS A 296 -16.07 1.17 16.67
N ARG A 297 -15.27 2.00 15.99
CA ARG A 297 -15.00 3.41 16.39
C ARG A 297 -15.30 4.41 15.28
N PHE A 298 -15.42 3.95 14.04
CA PHE A 298 -15.78 4.74 12.87
C PHE A 298 -16.91 4.03 12.11
N ARG A 299 -17.96 4.79 11.77
CA ARG A 299 -19.19 4.30 11.13
C ARG A 299 -19.69 5.26 10.03
N LYS A 300 -18.76 5.72 9.19
CA LYS A 300 -19.01 6.67 8.10
C LYS A 300 -18.23 6.24 6.86
N ASP A 301 -18.39 6.98 5.77
CA ASP A 301 -17.51 6.93 4.59
C ASP A 301 -17.13 5.50 4.13
N GLY A 302 -18.12 4.65 3.88
CA GLY A 302 -17.93 3.37 3.17
C GLY A 302 -17.67 2.12 4.02
N GLY A 303 -17.64 2.21 5.36
CA GLY A 303 -17.60 1.00 6.20
C GLY A 303 -17.60 1.21 7.72
N HIS A 304 -17.92 0.14 8.45
CA HIS A 304 -17.64 0.04 9.89
C HIS A 304 -16.17 -0.33 10.13
N ARG A 305 -15.46 0.45 10.96
CA ARG A 305 -14.00 0.36 11.19
C ARG A 305 -13.62 0.71 12.64
N THR A 306 -12.41 0.33 13.03
CA THR A 306 -11.75 0.54 14.34
C THR A 306 -10.91 1.81 14.41
N MET A 307 -10.49 2.34 13.26
CA MET A 307 -9.65 3.52 13.10
C MET A 307 -10.29 4.47 12.08
N THR A 308 -9.99 5.77 12.15
CA THR A 308 -10.37 6.69 11.08
C THR A 308 -9.46 6.51 9.85
N PRO A 309 -9.90 6.90 8.65
CA PRO A 309 -9.07 6.88 7.45
C PRO A 309 -7.72 7.57 7.65
N ASP A 310 -7.69 8.75 8.29
CA ASP A 310 -6.45 9.49 8.59
C ASP A 310 -5.48 8.69 9.48
N GLN A 311 -6.00 8.00 10.50
CA GLN A 311 -5.20 7.15 11.39
C GLN A 311 -4.63 5.92 10.65
N THR A 312 -5.41 5.33 9.75
CA THR A 312 -4.95 4.25 8.87
C THR A 312 -3.88 4.75 7.88
N TYR A 313 -4.06 5.94 7.30
CA TYR A 313 -3.07 6.58 6.42
C TYR A 313 -1.75 6.87 7.14
N GLU A 314 -1.79 7.55 8.29
CA GLU A 314 -0.59 7.91 9.05
C GLU A 314 0.21 6.68 9.49
N ARG A 315 -0.48 5.57 9.83
CA ARG A 315 0.15 4.28 10.14
C ARG A 315 0.85 3.65 8.93
N LEU A 316 0.26 3.72 7.73
CA LEU A 316 0.66 2.92 6.57
C LEU A 316 1.39 3.68 5.45
N LYS A 317 1.39 5.02 5.45
CA LYS A 317 2.01 5.86 4.41
C LYS A 317 3.50 5.58 4.16
N HIS A 318 4.21 5.01 5.13
CA HIS A 318 5.60 4.61 4.99
C HIS A 318 5.82 3.48 3.96
N HIS A 319 4.78 2.72 3.63
CA HIS A 319 4.78 1.73 2.53
C HIS A 319 4.62 2.36 1.14
N VAL A 320 4.35 3.67 1.03
CA VAL A 320 4.26 4.37 -0.26
C VAL A 320 5.66 4.82 -0.70
N SER A 321 6.35 3.96 -1.46
CA SER A 321 7.70 4.21 -1.96
C SER A 321 8.02 3.29 -3.15
N PRO A 322 8.57 3.82 -4.26
CA PRO A 322 9.00 3.03 -5.41
C PRO A 322 10.35 2.31 -5.24
N ILE A 323 10.94 2.34 -4.04
CA ILE A 323 12.24 1.70 -3.73
C ILE A 323 12.06 0.62 -2.66
N LEU A 324 11.53 0.99 -1.49
CA LEU A 324 11.40 0.12 -0.30
C LEU A 324 9.94 -0.12 0.14
N GLY A 325 8.99 0.59 -0.48
CA GLY A 325 7.57 0.43 -0.21
C GLY A 325 7.00 -0.84 -0.82
N VAL A 326 5.74 -1.13 -0.48
CA VAL A 326 4.92 -2.11 -1.21
C VAL A 326 3.88 -1.45 -2.10
N VAL A 327 3.72 -0.12 -2.00
CA VAL A 327 2.87 0.69 -2.88
C VAL A 327 3.76 1.69 -3.59
N THR A 328 3.94 1.51 -4.90
CA THR A 328 4.98 2.23 -5.67
C THR A 328 4.68 3.72 -5.82
N GLU A 329 3.39 4.07 -5.95
CA GLU A 329 2.88 5.45 -5.93
C GLU A 329 1.46 5.48 -5.33
N LEU A 330 1.03 6.64 -4.82
CA LEU A 330 -0.36 6.88 -4.41
C LEU A 330 -0.75 8.31 -4.80
N ARG A 331 -1.73 8.45 -5.70
CA ARG A 331 -2.12 9.75 -6.28
C ARG A 331 -3.58 9.75 -6.72
N PRO A 332 -4.20 10.92 -6.95
CA PRO A 332 -5.49 11.00 -7.63
C PRO A 332 -5.47 10.32 -9.00
N SER A 333 -6.61 9.80 -9.43
CA SER A 333 -6.79 9.20 -10.75
C SER A 333 -6.68 10.24 -11.88
N PHE A 334 -6.44 9.77 -13.11
CA PHE A 334 -6.37 10.62 -14.29
C PHE A 334 -7.78 10.99 -14.78
N GLY A 335 -8.03 12.28 -14.99
CA GLY A 335 -9.30 12.79 -15.51
C GLY A 335 -9.63 14.18 -14.97
N PRO A 336 -10.85 14.68 -15.20
CA PRO A 336 -11.34 15.90 -14.54
C PRO A 336 -11.43 15.69 -13.02
N LYS A 337 -10.97 16.66 -12.24
CA LYS A 337 -11.12 16.63 -10.76
C LYS A 337 -12.57 16.99 -10.40
N ILE A 338 -13.31 16.02 -9.90
CA ILE A 338 -14.72 16.16 -9.50
C ILE A 338 -14.77 16.03 -7.96
N PRO A 339 -15.14 17.08 -7.20
CA PRO A 339 -15.07 17.04 -5.73
C PRO A 339 -15.93 15.94 -5.08
N LEU A 340 -17.08 15.60 -5.67
CA LEU A 340 -17.98 14.54 -5.20
C LEU A 340 -17.55 13.12 -5.62
N VAL A 341 -16.55 13.01 -6.50
CA VAL A 341 -16.04 11.75 -7.07
C VAL A 341 -14.52 11.68 -6.83
N PRO A 342 -14.07 11.57 -5.56
CA PRO A 342 -12.67 11.37 -5.27
C PRO A 342 -12.27 9.95 -5.69
N SER A 343 -11.43 9.87 -6.72
CA SER A 343 -10.85 8.62 -7.21
C SER A 343 -9.33 8.67 -7.09
N TYR A 344 -8.75 7.60 -6.55
CA TYR A 344 -7.31 7.45 -6.34
C TYR A 344 -6.78 6.21 -7.06
N VAL A 345 -5.48 6.26 -7.34
CA VAL A 345 -4.69 5.25 -8.01
C VAL A 345 -3.49 4.93 -7.12
N ALA A 346 -3.38 3.66 -6.73
CA ALA A 346 -2.24 3.11 -6.01
C ALA A 346 -1.45 2.17 -6.93
N GLY A 347 -0.14 2.40 -7.04
CA GLY A 347 0.71 1.80 -8.06
C GLY A 347 0.92 0.29 -7.92
N HIS A 348 1.14 -0.36 -9.06
CA HIS A 348 1.43 -1.79 -9.23
C HIS A 348 0.38 -2.77 -8.68
N ASN A 349 -0.45 -3.32 -9.56
CA ASN A 349 -1.18 -4.56 -9.28
C ASN A 349 -0.26 -5.77 -9.48
N PHE A 350 0.46 -6.16 -8.42
CA PHE A 350 1.37 -7.32 -8.40
C PHE A 350 0.68 -8.65 -8.76
N ALA A 351 -0.63 -8.76 -8.57
CA ALA A 351 -1.41 -9.96 -8.79
C ALA A 351 -1.36 -10.52 -10.23
N LEU A 352 -1.11 -9.64 -11.21
CA LEU A 352 -1.18 -9.99 -12.64
C LEU A 352 0.04 -10.77 -13.15
N GLY A 353 1.11 -10.88 -12.35
CA GLY A 353 2.28 -11.70 -12.66
C GLY A 353 3.09 -11.23 -13.88
N TYR A 354 4.13 -11.99 -14.21
CA TYR A 354 5.21 -11.56 -15.11
C TYR A 354 5.55 -12.66 -16.12
N HIS A 355 4.54 -13.22 -16.79
CA HIS A 355 4.70 -14.48 -17.54
C HIS A 355 4.19 -14.42 -18.99
N SER A 356 3.82 -13.24 -19.48
CA SER A 356 3.76 -12.90 -20.92
C SER A 356 3.97 -11.40 -21.10
N PHE A 357 4.28 -10.93 -22.32
CA PHE A 357 4.37 -9.49 -22.59
C PHE A 357 3.03 -8.77 -22.38
N THR A 358 1.90 -9.45 -22.58
CA THR A 358 0.56 -8.94 -22.28
C THR A 358 0.39 -8.76 -20.77
N LEU A 359 0.66 -9.80 -19.97
CA LEU A 359 0.54 -9.74 -18.51
C LEU A 359 1.50 -8.72 -17.89
N LEU A 360 2.73 -8.57 -18.43
CA LEU A 360 3.65 -7.52 -17.99
C LEU A 360 3.15 -6.11 -18.36
N LYS A 361 2.65 -5.92 -19.59
CA LYS A 361 2.02 -4.66 -20.03
C LYS A 361 0.82 -4.31 -19.14
N ASP A 362 0.11 -5.31 -18.64
CA ASP A 362 -1.08 -5.13 -17.80
C ASP A 362 -0.75 -5.06 -16.30
N SER A 363 0.33 -5.63 -15.79
CA SER A 363 0.81 -5.44 -14.40
C SER A 363 1.46 -4.07 -14.19
N LEU A 364 2.10 -3.53 -15.23
CA LEU A 364 2.67 -2.18 -15.26
C LEU A 364 1.62 -1.07 -15.41
N ARG A 365 0.34 -1.42 -15.64
CA ARG A 365 -0.76 -0.48 -15.95
C ARG A 365 -2.03 -0.71 -15.12
N GLY A 366 -2.24 -1.94 -14.68
CA GLY A 366 -3.18 -2.31 -13.65
C GLY A 366 -2.68 -1.75 -12.32
N MET A 367 -3.52 -0.97 -11.68
CA MET A 367 -3.24 -0.23 -10.46
C MET A 367 -4.45 -0.41 -9.55
N SER A 368 -4.22 -0.47 -8.25
CA SER A 368 -5.29 -0.57 -7.26
C SER A 368 -6.08 0.74 -7.19
N GLY A 369 -7.40 0.62 -7.01
CA GLY A 369 -8.38 1.69 -7.16
C GLY A 369 -8.92 2.17 -5.83
N GLY A 370 -8.70 3.44 -5.52
CA GLY A 370 -9.31 4.10 -4.38
C GLY A 370 -10.63 4.79 -4.74
N LYS A 371 -11.71 4.46 -4.02
CA LYS A 371 -13.04 5.10 -4.13
C LYS A 371 -13.60 5.47 -2.75
N GLY A 372 -14.47 6.47 -2.70
CA GLY A 372 -15.14 6.88 -1.47
C GLY A 372 -15.99 8.14 -1.62
N ALA A 373 -16.70 8.53 -0.56
CA ALA A 373 -17.47 9.78 -0.51
C ALA A 373 -16.59 11.00 -0.14
N SER A 374 -15.39 10.77 0.39
CA SER A 374 -14.42 11.81 0.80
C SER A 374 -13.02 11.52 0.26
N GLN A 375 -12.20 12.57 0.10
CA GLN A 375 -10.87 12.46 -0.49
C GLN A 375 -9.92 11.55 0.31
N MET A 376 -9.98 11.64 1.66
CA MET A 376 -9.17 10.78 2.53
C MET A 376 -9.60 9.32 2.42
N GLN A 377 -10.91 9.04 2.42
CA GLN A 377 -11.41 7.67 2.26
C GLN A 377 -10.97 7.05 0.93
N ALA A 378 -11.07 7.79 -0.19
CA ALA A 378 -10.61 7.30 -1.48
C ALA A 378 -9.09 7.02 -1.49
N MET A 379 -8.29 7.92 -0.91
CA MET A 379 -6.84 7.72 -0.80
C MET A 379 -6.47 6.48 0.04
N VAL A 380 -7.17 6.27 1.15
CA VAL A 380 -6.96 5.13 2.06
C VAL A 380 -7.46 3.82 1.44
N SER A 381 -8.58 3.84 0.73
CA SER A 381 -9.10 2.70 -0.04
C SER A 381 -8.05 2.18 -1.04
N GLY A 382 -7.43 3.07 -1.82
CA GLY A 382 -6.38 2.68 -2.78
C GLY A 382 -5.12 2.16 -2.09
N LEU A 383 -4.70 2.79 -1.00
CA LEU A 383 -3.55 2.35 -0.20
C LEU A 383 -3.76 0.93 0.38
N CYS A 384 -4.95 0.65 0.91
CA CYS A 384 -5.27 -0.65 1.52
C CYS A 384 -5.39 -1.74 0.45
N GLU A 385 -6.07 -1.50 -0.68
CA GLU A 385 -6.15 -2.50 -1.76
C GLU A 385 -4.76 -2.81 -2.35
N ALA A 386 -3.87 -1.83 -2.52
CA ALA A 386 -2.50 -2.12 -2.98
C ALA A 386 -1.71 -3.01 -1.99
N ILE A 387 -1.91 -2.81 -0.68
CA ILE A 387 -1.29 -3.63 0.37
C ILE A 387 -1.91 -5.04 0.44
N GLU A 388 -3.21 -5.17 0.21
CA GLU A 388 -3.92 -6.44 0.04
C GLU A 388 -3.36 -7.24 -1.14
N ARG A 389 -3.33 -6.62 -2.35
CA ARG A 389 -2.76 -7.20 -3.57
C ARG A 389 -1.31 -7.60 -3.39
N TYR A 390 -0.51 -6.85 -2.62
CA TYR A 390 0.86 -7.24 -2.25
C TYR A 390 0.89 -8.49 -1.37
N SER A 391 0.08 -8.52 -0.30
CA SER A 391 0.10 -9.57 0.71
C SER A 391 -0.42 -10.91 0.20
N ALA A 392 -1.31 -10.88 -0.80
CA ALA A 392 -1.86 -12.03 -1.50
C ALA A 392 -0.95 -12.63 -2.61
N ASN A 393 0.28 -12.12 -2.83
CA ASN A 393 1.25 -12.81 -3.69
C ASN A 393 1.96 -13.93 -2.94
N TYR A 394 2.28 -15.01 -3.63
CA TYR A 394 3.14 -16.07 -3.12
C TYR A 394 4.60 -15.57 -3.00
N GLN A 395 5.21 -15.73 -1.82
CA GLN A 395 6.59 -15.33 -1.53
C GLN A 395 7.53 -16.53 -1.30
N GLY A 396 6.98 -17.73 -1.11
CA GLY A 396 7.72 -18.97 -0.80
C GLY A 396 7.99 -19.16 0.69
N ASP A 397 7.35 -18.37 1.57
CA ASP A 397 7.40 -18.49 3.04
C ASP A 397 6.06 -18.99 3.64
N GLU A 398 5.06 -19.24 2.79
CA GLU A 398 3.74 -19.74 3.12
C GLU A 398 3.71 -21.27 3.32
N PRO A 399 2.84 -21.81 4.19
CA PRO A 399 2.70 -23.24 4.37
C PRO A 399 1.93 -23.88 3.21
N VAL A 400 2.51 -24.95 2.66
CA VAL A 400 1.89 -25.80 1.63
C VAL A 400 2.09 -27.28 1.94
N LYS A 401 1.05 -28.08 1.72
CA LYS A 401 1.04 -29.54 1.78
C LYS A 401 1.08 -30.03 0.33
N ARG A 402 2.16 -30.72 -0.06
CA ARG A 402 2.29 -31.32 -1.40
C ARG A 402 1.43 -32.59 -1.48
N GLY A 403 0.64 -32.75 -2.55
CA GLY A 403 -0.14 -33.98 -2.77
C GLY A 403 -1.14 -33.87 -3.92
N ARG A 404 -1.71 -35.01 -4.34
CA ARG A 404 -2.82 -35.04 -5.30
C ARG A 404 -4.14 -34.77 -4.59
N TYR A 405 -5.19 -34.40 -5.33
CA TYR A 405 -6.50 -34.18 -4.72
C TYR A 405 -7.04 -35.43 -4.02
N ALA A 406 -6.88 -36.61 -4.65
CA ALA A 406 -7.32 -37.89 -4.10
C ALA A 406 -6.66 -38.25 -2.75
N ASP A 407 -5.43 -37.81 -2.50
CA ASP A 407 -4.69 -38.08 -1.24
C ASP A 407 -5.17 -37.18 -0.08
N LEU A 408 -5.98 -36.15 -0.38
CA LEU A 408 -6.39 -35.09 0.55
C LEU A 408 -7.91 -34.88 0.59
N ALA A 409 -8.70 -35.63 -0.19
CA ALA A 409 -10.10 -35.32 -0.51
C ALA A 409 -11.08 -35.19 0.68
N HIS A 410 -10.71 -35.63 1.87
CA HIS A 410 -11.48 -35.43 3.11
C HIS A 410 -11.33 -34.02 3.71
N GLU A 411 -10.21 -33.36 3.41
CA GLU A 411 -9.83 -32.04 3.93
C GLU A 411 -9.73 -30.99 2.81
N ALA A 412 -9.38 -31.41 1.60
CA ALA A 412 -9.19 -30.55 0.44
C ALA A 412 -10.49 -30.29 -0.34
N ILE A 413 -10.66 -29.06 -0.82
CA ILE A 413 -11.80 -28.66 -1.66
C ILE A 413 -11.40 -28.72 -3.13
N ARG A 414 -12.27 -29.30 -3.97
CA ARG A 414 -12.02 -29.44 -5.40
C ARG A 414 -11.84 -28.05 -6.03
N PRO A 415 -10.85 -27.82 -6.92
CA PRO A 415 -10.56 -26.47 -7.42
C PRO A 415 -11.77 -25.79 -8.09
N ASN A 416 -12.58 -26.53 -8.84
CA ASN A 416 -13.76 -25.97 -9.49
C ASN A 416 -14.94 -25.71 -8.52
N ASP A 417 -14.94 -26.32 -7.34
CA ASP A 417 -15.90 -26.00 -6.28
C ASP A 417 -15.62 -24.61 -5.70
N CYS A 418 -14.40 -24.08 -5.84
CA CYS A 418 -14.11 -22.67 -5.59
C CYS A 418 -14.28 -21.79 -6.84
N MET A 419 -13.83 -22.23 -8.01
CA MET A 419 -13.85 -21.39 -9.22
C MET A 419 -15.25 -21.22 -9.85
N GLY A 420 -16.06 -22.28 -9.96
CA GLY A 420 -17.46 -22.23 -10.39
C GLY A 420 -17.75 -22.29 -11.89
N PHE A 421 -16.85 -22.81 -12.72
CA PHE A 421 -17.14 -23.02 -14.16
C PHE A 421 -18.02 -24.25 -14.38
N SER A 422 -18.87 -24.25 -15.40
CA SER A 422 -19.62 -25.46 -15.77
C SER A 422 -18.77 -26.44 -16.59
N GLU A 423 -19.19 -27.70 -16.66
CA GLU A 423 -18.57 -28.71 -17.53
C GLU A 423 -18.61 -28.27 -19.01
N SER A 424 -19.75 -27.72 -19.45
CA SER A 424 -19.93 -27.15 -20.79
C SER A 424 -18.92 -26.03 -21.07
N GLN A 425 -18.67 -25.14 -20.10
CA GLN A 425 -17.63 -24.11 -20.24
C GLN A 425 -16.23 -24.71 -20.35
N LEU A 426 -15.88 -25.68 -19.49
CA LEU A 426 -14.55 -26.29 -19.46
C LEU A 426 -14.23 -27.05 -20.76
N GLU A 427 -15.22 -27.69 -21.38
CA GLU A 427 -15.08 -28.38 -22.67
C GLU A 427 -15.00 -27.39 -23.84
N ASN A 428 -15.92 -26.43 -23.88
CA ASN A 428 -16.02 -25.43 -24.94
C ASN A 428 -15.07 -24.23 -24.75
N ARG A 429 -14.09 -24.32 -23.83
CA ARG A 429 -13.14 -23.24 -23.46
C ARG A 429 -12.31 -22.64 -24.59
N HIS A 430 -12.30 -23.30 -25.75
CA HIS A 430 -11.58 -22.92 -26.96
C HIS A 430 -12.47 -22.12 -27.94
N ILE A 431 -13.79 -22.10 -27.72
CA ILE A 431 -14.75 -21.32 -28.49
C ILE A 431 -14.76 -19.88 -27.95
N PRO A 432 -14.61 -18.84 -28.80
CA PRO A 432 -14.70 -17.45 -28.37
C PRO A 432 -16.05 -17.13 -27.72
N HIS A 433 -16.03 -16.25 -26.72
CA HIS A 433 -17.24 -15.84 -26.00
C HIS A 433 -18.20 -15.07 -26.92
N PRO A 434 -19.50 -15.44 -27.00
CA PRO A 434 -20.37 -15.08 -28.13
C PRO A 434 -20.63 -13.58 -28.32
N VAL A 435 -20.57 -12.78 -27.24
CA VAL A 435 -20.81 -11.33 -27.29
C VAL A 435 -19.69 -10.49 -26.65
N ALA A 436 -18.57 -11.10 -26.25
CA ALA A 436 -17.50 -10.39 -25.54
C ALA A 436 -16.17 -10.44 -26.31
N PRO A 437 -15.44 -9.31 -26.42
CA PRO A 437 -14.03 -9.38 -26.77
C PRO A 437 -13.23 -10.05 -25.66
N THR A 438 -12.06 -10.58 -26.00
CA THR A 438 -11.18 -11.30 -25.07
C THR A 438 -10.71 -10.39 -23.92
N SER A 439 -11.24 -10.63 -22.73
CA SER A 439 -10.84 -9.97 -21.47
C SER A 439 -10.58 -11.02 -20.37
N ARG A 440 -9.85 -10.63 -19.32
CA ARG A 440 -9.57 -11.48 -18.14
C ARG A 440 -10.84 -12.08 -17.53
N CYS A 441 -11.96 -11.34 -17.58
CA CYS A 441 -13.23 -11.71 -16.96
C CYS A 441 -13.96 -12.85 -17.70
N VAL A 442 -13.51 -13.24 -18.90
CA VAL A 442 -14.06 -14.35 -19.71
C VAL A 442 -13.06 -15.48 -19.96
N ILE A 443 -11.90 -15.50 -19.28
CA ILE A 443 -10.93 -16.59 -19.41
C ILE A 443 -11.45 -17.85 -18.70
N ILE A 444 -11.60 -18.93 -19.46
CA ILE A 444 -11.95 -20.25 -18.93
C ILE A 444 -10.65 -21.08 -18.75
N PRO A 445 -10.40 -21.65 -17.55
CA PRO A 445 -9.19 -22.42 -17.27
C PRO A 445 -9.17 -23.74 -18.04
N HIS A 446 -8.03 -24.43 -18.01
CA HIS A 446 -7.98 -25.86 -18.40
C HIS A 446 -8.76 -26.71 -17.38
N ARG A 447 -9.31 -27.85 -17.82
CA ARG A 447 -9.89 -28.85 -16.90
C ARG A 447 -8.79 -29.34 -15.94
N PHE A 448 -9.09 -29.40 -14.64
CA PHE A 448 -8.15 -29.89 -13.63
C PHE A 448 -7.97 -31.41 -13.75
N ASP A 449 -6.71 -31.86 -13.80
CA ASP A 449 -6.32 -33.26 -13.72
C ASP A 449 -5.98 -33.61 -12.26
N GLU A 450 -6.83 -34.44 -11.65
CA GLU A 450 -6.77 -34.80 -10.23
C GLU A 450 -5.61 -35.75 -9.88
N THR A 451 -4.95 -36.32 -10.90
CA THR A 451 -3.75 -37.15 -10.74
C THR A 451 -2.49 -36.33 -10.50
N LEU A 452 -2.51 -35.04 -10.85
CA LEU A 452 -1.41 -34.12 -10.63
C LEU A 452 -1.26 -33.81 -9.14
N GLU A 453 -0.02 -33.89 -8.65
CA GLU A 453 0.32 -33.21 -7.41
C GLU A 453 0.20 -31.70 -7.55
N LEU A 454 -0.37 -31.07 -6.51
CA LEU A 454 -0.38 -29.64 -6.31
C LEU A 454 0.19 -29.28 -4.93
N ASP A 455 0.50 -28.00 -4.77
CA ASP A 455 0.70 -27.38 -3.47
C ASP A 455 -0.66 -26.93 -2.90
N TRP A 456 -0.99 -27.38 -1.69
CA TRP A 456 -2.25 -27.07 -1.01
C TRP A 456 -2.01 -26.25 0.25
N SER A 457 -2.57 -25.05 0.33
CA SER A 457 -2.46 -24.18 1.51
C SER A 457 -3.58 -24.48 2.53
N PRO A 458 -3.27 -24.42 3.84
CA PRO A 458 -4.30 -24.50 4.87
C PRO A 458 -5.16 -23.23 4.88
N ALA A 459 -6.46 -23.42 5.15
CA ALA A 459 -7.42 -22.39 5.49
C ALA A 459 -8.39 -22.97 6.52
N HIS A 460 -9.20 -22.16 7.21
CA HIS A 460 -9.97 -22.62 8.36
C HIS A 460 -11.48 -22.42 8.17
N SER A 461 -12.24 -23.51 8.24
CA SER A 461 -13.69 -23.46 8.25
C SER A 461 -14.17 -22.84 9.55
N LEU A 462 -14.77 -21.66 9.46
CA LEU A 462 -15.39 -20.97 10.60
C LEU A 462 -16.74 -21.58 10.96
N THR A 463 -17.43 -22.17 9.97
CA THR A 463 -18.71 -22.87 10.17
C THR A 463 -18.56 -24.24 10.82
N ASN A 464 -17.54 -25.01 10.45
CA ASN A 464 -17.35 -26.39 10.89
C ASN A 464 -16.13 -26.60 11.81
N GLY A 465 -15.38 -25.53 12.09
CA GLY A 465 -14.37 -25.47 13.16
C GLY A 465 -13.03 -26.18 12.88
N HIS A 466 -12.80 -26.70 11.68
CA HIS A 466 -11.61 -27.47 11.30
C HIS A 466 -10.89 -26.91 10.05
N THR A 467 -9.66 -27.38 9.83
CA THR A 467 -8.83 -26.99 8.68
C THR A 467 -9.39 -27.57 7.37
N ARG A 468 -9.35 -26.75 6.32
CA ARG A 468 -9.54 -27.12 4.91
C ARG A 468 -8.24 -26.91 4.16
N TYR A 469 -8.06 -27.64 3.07
CA TYR A 469 -6.98 -27.40 2.12
C TYR A 469 -7.52 -26.81 0.82
N LEU A 470 -6.98 -25.66 0.44
CA LEU A 470 -7.29 -24.98 -0.82
C LEU A 470 -6.05 -25.05 -1.73
N PRO A 471 -6.20 -25.10 -3.07
CA PRO A 471 -5.05 -25.03 -3.96
C PRO A 471 -4.26 -23.73 -3.74
N ALA A 472 -2.95 -23.80 -3.55
CA ALA A 472 -2.12 -22.62 -3.27
C ALA A 472 -2.18 -21.60 -4.44
N SER A 473 -2.38 -22.06 -5.68
CA SER A 473 -2.57 -21.19 -6.85
C SER A 473 -3.98 -20.61 -7.03
N PHE A 474 -4.95 -20.99 -6.18
CA PHE A 474 -6.21 -20.26 -5.99
C PHE A 474 -6.12 -19.25 -4.85
N CYS A 475 -5.29 -19.55 -3.84
CA CYS A 475 -5.08 -18.71 -2.66
C CYS A 475 -4.19 -17.50 -2.94
N TYR A 476 -3.12 -17.69 -3.73
CA TYR A 476 -2.05 -16.72 -3.91
C TYR A 476 -1.75 -16.43 -5.38
N TYR A 477 -1.53 -15.16 -5.68
CA TYR A 477 -1.05 -14.72 -6.99
C TYR A 477 0.40 -15.13 -7.25
N GLY A 478 0.73 -15.38 -8.53
CA GLY A 478 2.08 -15.74 -8.95
C GLY A 478 2.53 -17.17 -8.63
N HIS A 479 1.69 -17.98 -7.95
CA HIS A 479 2.05 -19.33 -7.52
C HIS A 479 2.50 -20.23 -8.69
N PRO A 480 3.60 -21.00 -8.58
CA PRO A 480 4.15 -21.80 -9.68
C PRO A 480 3.16 -22.76 -10.35
N ASP A 481 2.26 -23.39 -9.59
CA ASP A 481 1.31 -24.38 -10.09
C ASP A 481 0.32 -23.85 -11.13
N PHE A 482 0.02 -22.55 -11.14
CA PHE A 482 -0.74 -21.92 -12.23
C PHE A 482 -0.01 -22.04 -13.58
N ARG A 483 1.34 -21.93 -13.57
CA ARG A 483 2.19 -22.06 -14.76
C ARG A 483 2.27 -23.50 -15.27
N ARG A 484 2.23 -24.49 -14.37
CA ARG A 484 2.29 -25.91 -14.72
C ARG A 484 0.97 -26.42 -15.30
N THR A 485 -0.17 -25.89 -14.82
CA THR A 485 -1.49 -26.45 -15.13
C THR A 485 -2.36 -25.60 -16.04
N MET A 486 -2.27 -24.27 -15.92
CA MET A 486 -3.26 -23.30 -16.47
C MET A 486 -4.72 -23.64 -16.12
N ALA A 487 -4.93 -24.46 -15.07
CA ALA A 487 -6.23 -25.00 -14.66
C ALA A 487 -6.78 -24.31 -13.39
N ILE A 488 -5.91 -23.70 -12.58
CA ILE A 488 -6.27 -23.11 -11.29
C ILE A 488 -5.53 -21.79 -11.11
N PHE A 489 -6.29 -20.69 -10.98
CA PHE A 489 -5.77 -19.34 -10.81
C PHE A 489 -6.45 -18.62 -9.64
N ALA A 490 -5.75 -17.65 -9.06
CA ALA A 490 -6.25 -16.81 -7.98
C ALA A 490 -7.01 -15.60 -8.55
N ASP A 491 -8.14 -15.27 -7.92
CA ASP A 491 -8.86 -14.01 -8.10
C ASP A 491 -8.87 -13.22 -6.78
N SER A 492 -9.32 -11.96 -6.79
CA SER A 492 -9.53 -11.17 -5.55
C SER A 492 -10.91 -11.39 -4.93
N ASN A 493 -11.71 -12.36 -5.38
CA ASN A 493 -13.05 -12.52 -4.82
C ASN A 493 -12.96 -12.94 -3.35
N GLY A 494 -13.56 -12.17 -2.45
CA GLY A 494 -13.45 -12.36 -1.01
C GLY A 494 -12.06 -12.06 -0.42
N SER A 495 -11.11 -11.56 -1.22
CA SER A 495 -9.88 -10.97 -0.70
C SER A 495 -10.19 -9.57 -0.17
N ALA A 496 -9.67 -9.23 1.00
CA ALA A 496 -9.87 -7.91 1.59
C ALA A 496 -8.79 -7.57 2.62
N SER A 497 -8.67 -6.28 2.92
CA SER A 497 -7.79 -5.75 3.96
C SER A 497 -8.53 -4.93 5.01
N GLY A 498 -7.94 -4.85 6.21
CA GLY A 498 -8.53 -4.20 7.38
C GLY A 498 -7.50 -3.85 8.45
N ASN A 499 -7.84 -2.92 9.34
CA ASN A 499 -6.98 -2.53 10.45
C ASN A 499 -6.80 -3.66 11.48
N THR A 500 -7.74 -4.62 11.50
CA THR A 500 -7.73 -5.89 12.22
C THR A 500 -8.24 -7.03 11.31
N LEU A 501 -8.12 -8.28 11.73
CA LEU A 501 -8.54 -9.44 10.93
C LEU A 501 -10.06 -9.53 10.77
N GLU A 502 -10.82 -9.03 11.73
CA GLU A 502 -12.29 -8.97 11.68
C GLU A 502 -12.77 -7.95 10.64
N GLU A 503 -12.10 -6.80 10.50
CA GLU A 503 -12.37 -5.85 9.41
C GLU A 503 -12.13 -6.50 8.04
N ALA A 504 -11.03 -7.24 7.89
CA ALA A 504 -10.69 -7.94 6.65
C ALA A 504 -11.70 -9.06 6.34
N PHE A 505 -12.02 -9.91 7.33
CA PHE A 505 -13.03 -10.97 7.19
C PHE A 505 -14.40 -10.39 6.79
N LEU A 506 -14.89 -9.37 7.50
CA LEU A 506 -16.18 -8.76 7.19
C LEU A 506 -16.18 -8.10 5.82
N GLN A 507 -15.10 -7.42 5.44
CA GLN A 507 -15.02 -6.79 4.12
C GLN A 507 -14.97 -7.83 2.98
N GLY A 508 -14.25 -8.94 3.16
CA GLY A 508 -14.21 -10.03 2.18
C GLY A 508 -15.53 -10.80 2.10
N PHE A 509 -16.18 -11.07 3.24
CA PHE A 509 -17.50 -11.71 3.27
C PHE A 509 -18.57 -10.86 2.60
N MET A 510 -18.61 -9.55 2.89
CA MET A 510 -19.54 -8.64 2.23
C MET A 510 -19.31 -8.61 0.72
N GLU A 511 -18.06 -8.68 0.26
CA GLU A 511 -17.76 -8.75 -1.17
C GLU A 511 -18.26 -10.06 -1.82
N LEU A 512 -18.11 -11.22 -1.15
CA LEU A 512 -18.67 -12.49 -1.65
C LEU A 512 -20.20 -12.40 -1.81
N VAL A 513 -20.90 -11.82 -0.84
CA VAL A 513 -22.36 -11.61 -0.89
C VAL A 513 -22.76 -10.61 -1.98
N GLU A 514 -21.97 -9.54 -2.16
CA GLU A 514 -22.12 -8.54 -3.24
C GLU A 514 -22.02 -9.23 -4.61
N ARG A 515 -20.95 -10.01 -4.86
CA ARG A 515 -20.72 -10.69 -6.13
C ARG A 515 -21.70 -11.84 -6.39
N ASP A 516 -22.13 -12.56 -5.35
CA ASP A 516 -23.16 -13.60 -5.45
C ASP A 516 -24.50 -13.00 -5.90
N ALA A 517 -25.01 -12.01 -5.17
CA ALA A 517 -26.26 -11.33 -5.48
C ALA A 517 -26.27 -10.67 -6.87
N VAL A 518 -25.14 -10.05 -7.27
CA VAL A 518 -24.97 -9.52 -8.64
C VAL A 518 -25.05 -10.63 -9.67
N ALA A 519 -24.44 -11.79 -9.44
CA ALA A 519 -24.54 -12.93 -10.34
C ALA A 519 -25.99 -13.43 -10.47
N LEU A 520 -26.69 -13.61 -9.34
CA LEU A 520 -28.10 -14.04 -9.31
C LEU A 520 -28.99 -13.11 -10.14
N TRP A 521 -28.84 -11.79 -9.96
CA TRP A 521 -29.64 -10.78 -10.68
C TRP A 521 -29.25 -10.67 -12.16
N PHE A 522 -27.95 -10.47 -12.44
CA PHE A 522 -27.46 -10.10 -13.77
C PHE A 522 -27.58 -11.26 -14.77
N TYR A 523 -27.20 -12.49 -14.38
CA TYR A 523 -27.25 -13.63 -15.30
C TYR A 523 -28.67 -14.14 -15.55
N ASN A 524 -29.60 -13.94 -14.60
CA ASN A 524 -31.00 -14.29 -14.79
C ASN A 524 -31.84 -13.16 -15.39
N LYS A 525 -31.26 -11.98 -15.63
CA LYS A 525 -31.96 -10.80 -16.17
C LYS A 525 -33.20 -10.44 -15.32
N ALA A 526 -33.07 -10.55 -14.00
CA ALA A 526 -34.19 -10.46 -13.08
C ALA A 526 -34.72 -9.02 -12.94
N GLN A 527 -36.04 -8.85 -13.03
CA GLN A 527 -36.72 -7.60 -12.71
C GLN A 527 -36.79 -7.40 -11.19
N ARG A 528 -36.34 -6.24 -10.69
CA ARG A 528 -36.11 -5.98 -9.27
C ARG A 528 -36.61 -4.59 -8.85
N ARG A 529 -36.89 -4.40 -7.55
CA ARG A 529 -37.42 -3.15 -7.00
C ARG A 529 -36.37 -2.04 -7.09
N GLY A 530 -36.79 -0.82 -7.45
CA GLY A 530 -35.97 0.38 -7.25
C GLY A 530 -35.85 0.75 -5.77
N VAL A 531 -34.90 1.62 -5.42
CA VAL A 531 -34.67 2.10 -4.05
C VAL A 531 -35.07 3.58 -3.94
N ASP A 532 -35.91 3.91 -2.96
CA ASP A 532 -36.33 5.28 -2.60
C ASP A 532 -35.13 6.00 -1.96
N LEU A 533 -34.27 6.57 -2.80
CA LEU A 533 -33.06 7.31 -2.37
C LEU A 533 -33.38 8.44 -1.39
N ASP A 534 -34.52 9.10 -1.59
CA ASP A 534 -34.99 10.20 -0.76
C ASP A 534 -35.37 9.75 0.65
N SER A 535 -35.66 8.45 0.88
CA SER A 535 -35.91 7.90 2.23
C SER A 535 -34.65 7.76 3.11
N PHE A 536 -33.45 7.67 2.52
CA PHE A 536 -32.20 7.42 3.26
C PHE A 536 -31.64 8.68 3.95
N LYS A 537 -32.04 9.88 3.49
CA LYS A 537 -31.64 11.20 4.02
C LYS A 537 -30.12 11.38 4.12
N LEU A 538 -29.43 11.13 3.00
CA LEU A 538 -27.97 11.22 2.88
C LEU A 538 -27.59 12.40 1.96
N PRO A 539 -27.07 13.53 2.49
CA PRO A 539 -26.74 14.72 1.69
C PRO A 539 -25.75 14.48 0.53
N TYR A 540 -24.91 13.44 0.63
CA TYR A 540 -24.05 13.00 -0.47
C TYR A 540 -24.85 12.46 -1.67
N VAL A 541 -25.93 11.71 -1.41
CA VAL A 541 -26.81 11.14 -2.44
C VAL A 541 -27.62 12.25 -3.12
N ASP A 542 -28.02 13.27 -2.39
CA ASP A 542 -28.68 14.46 -2.95
C ASP A 542 -27.72 15.24 -3.86
N ALA A 543 -26.50 15.53 -3.38
CA ALA A 543 -25.48 16.27 -4.13
C ALA A 543 -24.99 15.53 -5.38
N ILE A 544 -24.80 14.21 -5.31
CA ILE A 544 -24.35 13.42 -6.46
C ILE A 544 -25.46 13.27 -7.52
N ARG A 545 -26.74 13.11 -7.13
CA ARG A 545 -27.87 13.12 -8.09
C ARG A 545 -27.95 14.43 -8.85
N GLU A 546 -27.76 15.58 -8.18
CA GLU A 546 -27.72 16.87 -8.87
C GLU A 546 -26.52 16.97 -9.81
N PHE A 547 -25.33 16.55 -9.38
CA PHE A 547 -24.16 16.50 -10.25
C PHE A 547 -24.39 15.64 -11.51
N TYR A 548 -25.06 14.47 -11.39
CA TYR A 548 -25.37 13.60 -12.54
C TYR A 548 -26.26 14.30 -13.58
N ARG A 549 -27.26 15.09 -13.14
CA ARG A 549 -28.08 15.93 -14.04
C ARG A 549 -27.25 16.93 -14.83
N THR A 550 -26.22 17.54 -14.21
CA THR A 550 -25.32 18.49 -14.91
C THR A 550 -24.53 17.82 -16.05
N ILE A 551 -24.14 16.56 -15.89
CA ILE A 551 -23.40 15.77 -16.89
C ILE A 551 -24.30 14.92 -17.80
N LYS A 552 -25.61 15.24 -17.86
CA LYS A 552 -26.63 14.58 -18.70
C LYS A 552 -26.71 13.07 -18.49
N ARG A 553 -26.63 12.64 -17.24
CA ARG A 553 -26.86 11.26 -16.79
C ARG A 553 -28.02 11.20 -15.82
N ASP A 554 -28.69 10.05 -15.77
CA ASP A 554 -29.55 9.70 -14.64
C ASP A 554 -28.77 8.80 -13.65
N LEU A 555 -29.32 8.61 -12.45
CA LEU A 555 -28.73 7.79 -11.40
C LEU A 555 -29.84 7.16 -10.53
N TRP A 556 -30.03 5.85 -10.68
CA TRP A 556 -30.94 5.07 -9.84
C TRP A 556 -30.24 3.87 -9.20
N VAL A 557 -30.94 3.24 -8.25
CA VAL A 557 -30.45 2.08 -7.50
C VAL A 557 -31.55 1.03 -7.41
N ILE A 558 -31.14 -0.22 -7.52
CA ILE A 558 -31.98 -1.42 -7.54
C ILE A 558 -31.60 -2.30 -6.35
N ASP A 559 -32.62 -2.82 -5.65
CA ASP A 559 -32.45 -3.81 -4.59
C ASP A 559 -32.27 -5.22 -5.19
N ILE A 560 -31.08 -5.77 -5.00
CA ILE A 560 -30.69 -7.12 -5.41
C ILE A 560 -30.38 -8.02 -4.20
N THR A 561 -30.79 -7.62 -2.99
CA THR A 561 -30.70 -8.42 -1.76
C THR A 561 -31.27 -9.81 -1.98
N SER A 562 -30.43 -10.83 -1.78
CA SER A 562 -30.72 -12.24 -2.09
C SER A 562 -31.42 -12.96 -0.93
N ASP A 563 -31.42 -14.29 -0.97
CA ASP A 563 -31.93 -15.13 0.10
C ASP A 563 -31.07 -15.06 1.38
N LEU A 564 -29.91 -14.39 1.33
CA LEU A 564 -29.21 -13.85 2.48
C LEU A 564 -29.74 -12.44 2.76
N PRO A 565 -30.27 -12.14 3.97
CA PRO A 565 -30.93 -10.88 4.30
C PRO A 565 -29.95 -9.71 4.55
N ILE A 566 -28.90 -9.60 3.74
CA ILE A 566 -27.86 -8.59 3.81
C ILE A 566 -28.12 -7.59 2.68
N PRO A 567 -28.31 -6.29 2.96
CA PRO A 567 -28.59 -5.29 1.93
C PRO A 567 -27.53 -5.30 0.82
N VAL A 568 -27.94 -5.64 -0.42
CA VAL A 568 -27.11 -5.53 -1.63
C VAL A 568 -27.81 -4.67 -2.67
N TYR A 569 -27.10 -3.65 -3.16
CA TYR A 569 -27.62 -2.70 -4.13
C TYR A 569 -26.80 -2.68 -5.42
N ALA A 570 -27.51 -2.62 -6.55
CA ALA A 570 -26.94 -2.31 -7.86
C ALA A 570 -27.31 -0.87 -8.24
N CYS A 571 -26.31 0.00 -8.33
CA CYS A 571 -26.46 1.35 -8.83
C CYS A 571 -26.18 1.39 -10.35
N VAL A 572 -27.00 2.14 -11.07
CA VAL A 572 -27.01 2.20 -12.54
C VAL A 572 -27.10 3.65 -12.98
N SER A 573 -26.33 4.00 -14.02
CA SER A 573 -26.42 5.30 -14.67
C SER A 573 -26.26 5.19 -16.19
N PRO A 574 -27.32 5.45 -16.97
CA PRO A 574 -27.21 5.77 -18.38
C PRO A 574 -26.88 7.27 -18.59
N ARG A 575 -26.52 7.58 -19.83
CA ARG A 575 -26.41 8.91 -20.42
C ARG A 575 -27.67 9.20 -21.23
N LEU A 576 -28.12 10.45 -21.18
CA LEU A 576 -29.41 10.91 -21.72
C LEU A 576 -29.28 11.77 -22.99
N ASP A 577 -28.06 12.15 -23.40
CA ASP A 577 -27.78 13.07 -24.50
C ASP A 577 -27.18 12.40 -25.76
N GLY A 578 -27.63 11.18 -26.09
CA GLY A 578 -27.40 10.56 -27.40
C GLY A 578 -27.60 9.04 -27.45
N GLU A 579 -27.56 8.48 -28.65
CA GLU A 579 -27.85 7.06 -28.96
C GLU A 579 -27.03 6.02 -28.19
N ILE A 580 -25.83 6.38 -27.73
CA ILE A 580 -24.98 5.53 -26.91
C ILE A 580 -25.17 5.92 -25.45
N GLU A 581 -25.83 5.05 -24.68
CA GLU A 581 -26.23 5.29 -23.30
C GLU A 581 -25.06 5.22 -22.29
N ASP A 582 -23.84 4.81 -22.69
CA ASP A 582 -22.65 4.77 -21.82
C ASP A 582 -22.96 4.13 -20.42
N ILE A 583 -23.71 3.01 -20.36
CA ILE A 583 -24.34 2.50 -19.11
C ILE A 583 -23.28 2.01 -18.12
N ILE A 584 -23.07 2.76 -17.04
CA ILE A 584 -22.16 2.38 -15.94
C ILE A 584 -22.94 1.74 -14.79
N LEU A 585 -22.32 0.71 -14.20
CA LEU A 585 -22.85 -0.13 -13.12
C LEU A 585 -21.89 -0.08 -11.92
N GLY A 586 -22.40 -0.31 -10.71
CA GLY A 586 -21.58 -0.40 -9.51
C GLY A 586 -22.38 -0.92 -8.31
N PHE A 587 -21.69 -1.60 -7.41
CA PHE A 587 -22.31 -2.50 -6.43
C PHE A 587 -21.92 -2.17 -4.99
N GLY A 588 -22.75 -2.62 -4.05
CA GLY A 588 -22.52 -2.38 -2.63
C GLY A 588 -23.32 -3.30 -1.73
N ALA A 589 -22.63 -4.16 -0.99
CA ALA A 589 -23.17 -4.93 0.14
C ALA A 589 -22.64 -4.40 1.48
N HIS A 590 -23.51 -4.29 2.47
CA HIS A 590 -23.16 -4.00 3.88
C HIS A 590 -24.37 -4.22 4.80
N PHE A 591 -24.15 -4.55 6.08
CA PHE A 591 -25.25 -4.68 7.07
C PHE A 591 -26.03 -3.38 7.29
N ASP A 592 -25.35 -2.23 7.48
CA ASP A 592 -26.00 -0.91 7.41
C ASP A 592 -26.32 -0.59 5.92
N PRO A 593 -27.60 -0.49 5.54
CA PRO A 593 -27.99 -0.24 4.15
C PRO A 593 -27.60 1.15 3.63
N LYS A 594 -27.33 2.15 4.50
CA LYS A 594 -26.79 3.44 4.07
C LYS A 594 -25.37 3.30 3.55
N ILE A 595 -24.56 2.45 4.18
CA ILE A 595 -23.20 2.15 3.69
C ILE A 595 -23.26 1.31 2.41
N ALA A 596 -24.16 0.33 2.32
CA ALA A 596 -24.36 -0.45 1.08
C ALA A 596 -24.72 0.48 -0.10
N LEU A 597 -25.66 1.41 0.12
CA LEU A 597 -26.08 2.40 -0.88
C LEU A 597 -24.92 3.33 -1.30
N LEU A 598 -24.14 3.83 -0.33
CA LEU A 598 -22.97 4.67 -0.60
C LEU A 598 -21.87 3.92 -1.37
N ARG A 599 -21.68 2.61 -1.11
CA ARG A 599 -20.72 1.77 -1.87
C ARG A 599 -21.13 1.64 -3.33
N ALA A 600 -22.40 1.29 -3.60
CA ALA A 600 -22.91 1.14 -4.97
C ALA A 600 -22.75 2.44 -5.78
N ILE A 601 -23.12 3.59 -5.20
CA ILE A 601 -22.96 4.90 -5.84
C ILE A 601 -21.48 5.26 -6.04
N THR A 602 -20.62 5.05 -5.03
CA THR A 602 -19.18 5.38 -5.14
C THR A 602 -18.40 4.44 -6.06
N GLU A 603 -18.92 3.26 -6.39
CA GLU A 603 -18.39 2.43 -7.47
C GLU A 603 -18.78 2.94 -8.87
N VAL A 604 -20.05 3.27 -9.11
CA VAL A 604 -20.47 3.89 -10.39
C VAL A 604 -19.64 5.16 -10.66
N ASN A 605 -19.41 5.96 -9.62
CA ASN A 605 -18.56 7.14 -9.66
C ASN A 605 -17.11 6.86 -10.13
N GLN A 606 -16.54 5.70 -9.82
CA GLN A 606 -15.15 5.35 -10.19
C GLN A 606 -14.94 5.30 -11.72
N PHE A 607 -15.98 5.02 -12.49
CA PHE A 607 -15.90 4.99 -13.96
C PHE A 607 -16.00 6.37 -14.60
N LEU A 608 -16.68 7.34 -13.99
CA LEU A 608 -16.97 8.65 -14.59
C LEU A 608 -15.75 9.38 -15.20
N PRO A 609 -14.56 9.45 -14.56
CA PRO A 609 -13.39 10.10 -15.14
C PRO A 609 -12.96 9.51 -16.50
N HIS A 610 -13.31 8.25 -16.76
CA HIS A 610 -12.99 7.56 -18.00
C HIS A 610 -14.03 7.74 -19.13
N LEU A 611 -15.26 8.18 -18.83
CA LEU A 611 -16.33 8.38 -19.83
C LEU A 611 -16.73 9.85 -20.04
N LEU A 612 -16.41 10.76 -19.13
CA LEU A 612 -16.71 12.19 -19.28
C LEU A 612 -15.97 12.91 -20.44
N PRO A 613 -14.73 12.54 -20.83
CA PRO A 613 -14.07 13.18 -21.96
C PRO A 613 -14.79 12.88 -23.28
N ARG A 614 -15.04 13.91 -24.09
CA ARG A 614 -15.65 13.80 -25.43
C ARG A 614 -14.67 14.09 -26.56
N ASN A 615 -14.98 13.59 -27.74
CA ASN A 615 -14.38 13.96 -29.02
C ASN A 615 -15.11 15.18 -29.64
N PRO A 616 -14.57 15.83 -30.69
CA PRO A 616 -15.22 16.98 -31.34
C PRO A 616 -16.56 16.68 -32.02
N ASP A 617 -16.84 15.40 -32.31
CA ASP A 617 -18.11 14.89 -32.84
C ASP A 617 -19.15 14.59 -31.73
N GLY A 618 -18.83 14.88 -30.47
CA GLY A 618 -19.66 14.56 -29.29
C GLY A 618 -19.51 13.13 -28.76
N SER A 619 -18.79 12.25 -29.46
CA SER A 619 -18.64 10.85 -29.04
C SER A 619 -17.76 10.68 -27.79
N THR A 620 -18.00 9.60 -27.03
CA THR A 620 -17.27 9.27 -25.80
C THR A 620 -15.81 8.91 -26.10
N ARG A 621 -14.87 9.70 -25.55
CA ARG A 621 -13.43 9.43 -25.64
C ARG A 621 -12.96 8.65 -24.41
N TYR A 622 -13.30 7.36 -24.42
CA TYR A 622 -12.96 6.39 -23.38
C TYR A 622 -11.48 6.46 -22.96
N LEU A 623 -11.22 6.74 -21.69
CA LEU A 623 -9.88 6.62 -21.08
C LEU A 623 -9.68 5.28 -20.34
N PHE A 624 -10.71 4.43 -20.31
CA PHE A 624 -10.59 3.04 -19.85
C PHE A 624 -9.87 2.19 -20.90
N ARG A 625 -9.39 1.00 -20.52
CA ARG A 625 -8.57 0.13 -21.39
C ARG A 625 -8.94 -1.35 -21.27
N ASP A 626 -10.21 -1.63 -21.03
CA ASP A 626 -10.81 -2.95 -21.20
C ASP A 626 -11.86 -2.86 -22.31
N ASP A 627 -11.70 -3.67 -23.36
CA ASP A 627 -12.56 -3.62 -24.55
C ASP A 627 -13.95 -4.21 -24.30
N LEU A 628 -14.12 -5.06 -23.27
CA LEU A 628 -15.40 -5.66 -22.89
C LEU A 628 -16.28 -4.61 -22.17
N ALA A 629 -15.68 -3.80 -21.27
CA ALA A 629 -16.33 -2.63 -20.69
C ALA A 629 -16.73 -1.60 -21.77
N ILE A 630 -15.81 -1.30 -22.69
CA ILE A 630 -16.08 -0.37 -23.81
C ILE A 630 -17.11 -0.93 -24.79
N HIS A 631 -17.17 -2.25 -24.98
CA HIS A 631 -18.24 -2.89 -25.75
C HIS A 631 -19.59 -2.66 -25.08
N TRP A 632 -19.74 -3.02 -23.80
CA TRP A 632 -20.98 -2.83 -23.05
C TRP A 632 -21.44 -1.37 -23.07
N TRP A 633 -20.55 -0.40 -22.81
CA TRP A 633 -20.90 1.03 -22.86
C TRP A 633 -21.37 1.52 -24.23
N LYS A 634 -20.93 0.88 -25.32
CA LYS A 634 -21.33 1.21 -26.70
C LYS A 634 -22.59 0.50 -27.18
N THR A 635 -22.89 -0.70 -26.68
CA THR A 635 -23.94 -1.57 -27.24
C THR A 635 -25.13 -1.80 -26.31
N ALA A 636 -24.98 -1.68 -25.00
CA ALA A 636 -26.09 -1.87 -24.06
C ALA A 636 -27.03 -0.65 -24.04
N LYS A 637 -28.32 -0.90 -24.19
CA LYS A 637 -29.42 0.06 -24.02
C LYS A 637 -30.38 -0.39 -22.93
N VAL A 638 -30.83 0.51 -22.06
CA VAL A 638 -31.73 0.19 -20.92
C VAL A 638 -33.06 -0.39 -21.40
N ALA A 639 -33.57 0.07 -22.54
CA ALA A 639 -34.82 -0.42 -23.14
C ALA A 639 -34.79 -1.91 -23.53
N GLU A 640 -33.59 -2.42 -23.85
CA GLU A 640 -33.32 -3.82 -24.21
C GLU A 640 -32.90 -4.62 -22.96
N GLN A 641 -31.95 -4.07 -22.19
CA GLN A 641 -31.38 -4.68 -20.98
C GLN A 641 -32.24 -4.38 -19.73
N ARG A 642 -33.57 -4.47 -19.84
CA ARG A 642 -34.53 -3.89 -18.87
C ARG A 642 -34.31 -4.23 -17.39
N TYR A 643 -33.61 -5.32 -17.07
CA TYR A 643 -33.25 -5.70 -15.70
C TYR A 643 -32.28 -4.72 -15.02
N VAL A 644 -31.64 -3.82 -15.78
CA VAL A 644 -30.88 -2.69 -15.23
C VAL A 644 -31.74 -1.47 -14.90
N ALA A 645 -33.05 -1.52 -15.12
CA ALA A 645 -34.03 -0.53 -14.65
C ALA A 645 -34.90 -1.11 -13.50
N PRO A 646 -35.50 -0.26 -12.65
CA PRO A 646 -36.49 -0.68 -11.66
C PRO A 646 -37.74 -1.29 -12.30
N ASP A 647 -38.30 -2.32 -11.66
CA ASP A 647 -39.63 -2.83 -11.99
C ASP A 647 -40.70 -1.84 -11.48
N GLU A 648 -41.11 -0.90 -12.35
CA GLU A 648 -42.08 0.18 -12.06
C GLU A 648 -43.44 -0.33 -11.52
N ARG A 649 -43.75 -1.61 -11.72
CA ARG A 649 -44.97 -2.25 -11.22
C ARG A 649 -44.88 -2.60 -9.72
N ARG A 650 -43.70 -2.50 -9.11
CA ARG A 650 -43.44 -2.80 -7.69
C ARG A 650 -43.11 -1.50 -6.93
N PRO A 651 -43.57 -1.33 -5.68
CA PRO A 651 -43.19 -0.17 -4.87
C PRO A 651 -41.68 -0.18 -4.61
N PHE A 652 -41.06 1.00 -4.61
CA PHE A 652 -39.63 1.14 -4.31
C PHE A 652 -39.32 0.68 -2.87
N VAL A 653 -38.11 0.16 -2.62
CA VAL A 653 -37.59 -0.19 -1.29
C VAL A 653 -37.21 1.09 -0.57
N ARG A 654 -37.72 1.29 0.64
CA ARG A 654 -37.43 2.46 1.47
C ARG A 654 -36.50 2.08 2.61
N PHE A 655 -35.78 3.05 3.18
CA PHE A 655 -34.94 2.82 4.36
C PHE A 655 -35.73 2.25 5.57
N SER A 656 -37.04 2.50 5.66
CA SER A 656 -37.95 1.89 6.65
C SER A 656 -38.18 0.40 6.47
N ASP A 657 -37.91 -0.14 5.29
CA ASP A 657 -38.28 -1.50 4.88
C ASP A 657 -37.11 -2.49 5.09
N VAL A 658 -35.93 -1.97 5.48
CA VAL A 658 -34.66 -2.69 5.48
C VAL A 658 -34.08 -2.72 6.90
N VAL A 659 -33.72 -3.91 7.37
CA VAL A 659 -33.14 -4.11 8.71
C VAL A 659 -31.63 -3.89 8.65
N ASP A 660 -31.11 -3.00 9.48
CA ASP A 660 -29.67 -2.93 9.78
C ASP A 660 -29.30 -4.10 10.71
N LEU A 661 -28.48 -5.02 10.22
CA LEU A 661 -28.02 -6.21 10.97
C LEU A 661 -26.74 -5.95 11.77
N SER A 662 -26.21 -4.73 11.80
CA SER A 662 -24.92 -4.43 12.43
C SER A 662 -25.01 -4.18 13.93
N SER A 663 -24.04 -4.72 14.66
CA SER A 663 -23.87 -4.58 16.11
C SER A 663 -22.87 -3.45 16.47
N ASP A 664 -22.38 -3.40 17.71
CA ASP A 664 -21.28 -2.53 18.16
C ASP A 664 -19.87 -3.15 18.05
N ASP A 665 -19.77 -4.46 17.84
CA ASP A 665 -18.52 -5.21 17.77
C ASP A 665 -18.33 -5.85 16.38
N LEU A 666 -17.10 -6.10 15.95
CA LEU A 666 -16.84 -6.82 14.71
C LEU A 666 -16.99 -8.35 14.88
N ILE A 667 -16.88 -8.90 16.10
CA ILE A 667 -17.07 -10.33 16.33
C ILE A 667 -18.53 -10.75 16.19
N ASP A 668 -19.48 -9.95 16.68
CA ASP A 668 -20.92 -10.26 16.62
C ASP A 668 -21.45 -10.16 15.18
N ASP A 669 -20.94 -9.19 14.40
CA ASP A 669 -21.16 -9.11 12.96
C ASP A 669 -20.59 -10.35 12.25
N ALA A 670 -19.38 -10.79 12.61
CA ALA A 670 -18.74 -11.94 11.98
C ALA A 670 -19.48 -13.25 12.31
N GLN A 671 -19.94 -13.43 13.55
CA GLN A 671 -20.82 -14.54 13.94
C GLN A 671 -22.15 -14.50 13.19
N THR A 672 -22.70 -13.31 12.92
CA THR A 672 -23.91 -13.16 12.11
C THR A 672 -23.67 -13.59 10.65
N CYS A 673 -22.55 -13.23 10.03
CA CYS A 673 -22.16 -13.74 8.70
C CYS A 673 -22.04 -15.28 8.68
N ILE A 674 -21.38 -15.87 9.67
CA ILE A 674 -21.18 -17.32 9.79
C ILE A 674 -22.53 -18.03 9.95
N ARG A 675 -23.40 -17.53 10.83
CA ARG A 675 -24.75 -18.09 11.08
C ARG A 675 -25.63 -18.04 9.83
N LEU A 676 -25.66 -16.90 9.12
CA LEU A 676 -26.47 -16.76 7.90
C LEU A 676 -26.04 -17.73 6.78
N CYS A 677 -24.76 -18.12 6.72
CA CYS A 677 -24.31 -19.19 5.84
C CYS A 677 -24.65 -20.60 6.36
N GLN A 678 -24.55 -20.85 7.66
CA GLN A 678 -24.97 -22.13 8.27
C GLN A 678 -26.47 -22.40 8.07
N GLU A 679 -27.31 -21.37 8.17
CA GLU A 679 -28.76 -21.41 7.88
C GLU A 679 -29.09 -21.70 6.40
N LYS A 680 -28.07 -21.86 5.55
CA LYS A 680 -28.16 -22.10 4.09
C LYS A 680 -27.25 -23.25 3.61
N ASP A 681 -26.72 -24.06 4.53
CA ASP A 681 -25.77 -25.15 4.25
C ASP A 681 -24.48 -24.70 3.50
N MET A 682 -24.05 -23.45 3.71
CA MET A 682 -22.85 -22.86 3.10
C MET A 682 -21.67 -22.85 4.08
N GLU A 683 -20.49 -23.30 3.62
CA GLU A 683 -19.28 -23.34 4.43
C GLU A 683 -18.47 -22.04 4.28
N VAL A 684 -18.28 -21.31 5.38
CA VAL A 684 -17.44 -20.10 5.42
C VAL A 684 -16.01 -20.47 5.84
N ILE A 685 -15.05 -20.15 4.98
CA ILE A 685 -13.63 -20.45 5.15
C ILE A 685 -12.85 -19.14 5.22
N LEU A 686 -11.96 -19.02 6.20
CA LEU A 686 -11.04 -17.90 6.36
C LEU A 686 -9.60 -18.36 6.18
N MET A 687 -8.87 -17.65 5.31
CA MET A 687 -7.42 -17.68 5.21
C MET A 687 -6.85 -16.33 5.63
N ASP A 688 -5.97 -16.31 6.63
CA ASP A 688 -5.18 -15.12 6.97
C ASP A 688 -3.97 -15.03 6.02
N GLN A 689 -3.74 -13.84 5.46
CA GLN A 689 -2.64 -13.51 4.55
C GLN A 689 -1.81 -12.33 5.09
N SER A 690 -2.04 -11.90 6.34
CA SER A 690 -1.41 -10.75 6.99
C SER A 690 0.10 -10.91 7.13
N ARG A 691 0.87 -10.02 6.49
CA ARG A 691 2.34 -10.11 6.50
C ARG A 691 2.96 -9.36 7.71
N PRO A 692 3.87 -9.98 8.49
CA PRO A 692 4.48 -9.36 9.68
C PRO A 692 5.27 -8.07 9.43
N ASP A 693 5.65 -7.80 8.18
CA ASP A 693 6.38 -6.62 7.73
C ASP A 693 5.48 -5.54 7.09
N ILE A 694 4.17 -5.63 7.32
CA ILE A 694 3.15 -4.72 6.75
C ILE A 694 2.31 -4.04 7.84
N GLY A 695 1.76 -4.79 8.79
CA GLY A 695 0.96 -4.23 9.90
C GLY A 695 -0.47 -3.78 9.55
N LEU A 696 -0.96 -4.12 8.36
CA LEU A 696 -2.36 -4.15 7.97
C LEU A 696 -2.78 -5.62 7.90
N SER A 697 -3.98 -5.96 8.37
CA SER A 697 -4.51 -7.32 8.23
C SER A 697 -5.05 -7.54 6.83
N VAL A 698 -4.81 -8.73 6.28
CA VAL A 698 -5.29 -9.14 4.94
C VAL A 698 -5.83 -10.56 5.05
N ALA A 699 -6.98 -10.81 4.46
CA ALA A 699 -7.64 -12.12 4.45
C ALA A 699 -8.14 -12.48 3.05
N LYS A 700 -8.24 -13.77 2.76
CA LYS A 700 -9.14 -14.29 1.72
C LYS A 700 -10.24 -15.12 2.38
N VAL A 701 -11.47 -14.66 2.24
CA VAL A 701 -12.68 -15.40 2.61
C VAL A 701 -13.12 -16.22 1.41
N VAL A 702 -13.57 -17.45 1.64
CA VAL A 702 -14.07 -18.36 0.60
C VAL A 702 -15.36 -19.00 1.08
N VAL A 703 -16.41 -18.95 0.25
CA VAL A 703 -17.65 -19.69 0.43
C VAL A 703 -17.90 -20.49 -0.85
N PRO A 704 -17.55 -21.80 -0.90
CA PRO A 704 -17.62 -22.59 -2.14
C PRO A 704 -19.01 -22.66 -2.80
N GLN A 705 -20.07 -22.41 -2.05
CA GLN A 705 -21.45 -22.44 -2.54
C GLN A 705 -21.88 -21.16 -3.27
N MET A 706 -21.18 -20.03 -3.06
CA MET A 706 -21.52 -18.73 -3.65
C MET A 706 -21.08 -18.60 -5.12
N CYS A 707 -21.76 -17.69 -5.84
CA CYS A 707 -21.45 -17.33 -7.20
C CYS A 707 -20.37 -16.22 -7.29
N HIS A 708 -19.60 -16.21 -8.37
CA HIS A 708 -18.76 -15.07 -8.75
C HIS A 708 -19.55 -14.19 -9.75
N PHE A 709 -19.41 -12.86 -9.70
CA PHE A 709 -20.12 -11.96 -10.63
C PHE A 709 -19.59 -11.94 -12.08
N TRP A 710 -18.67 -12.86 -12.43
CA TRP A 710 -18.23 -13.08 -13.82
C TRP A 710 -18.92 -14.34 -14.33
N ARG A 711 -18.96 -14.56 -15.64
CA ARG A 711 -19.78 -15.63 -16.25
C ARG A 711 -19.19 -17.03 -15.99
N ARG A 712 -19.35 -17.52 -14.76
CA ARG A 712 -18.94 -18.85 -14.26
C ARG A 712 -20.20 -19.59 -13.82
N LEU A 713 -20.68 -20.52 -14.66
CA LEU A 713 -22.07 -21.00 -14.62
C LEU A 713 -22.25 -22.35 -13.92
N GLY A 714 -21.21 -22.95 -13.33
CA GLY A 714 -21.27 -24.26 -12.68
C GLY A 714 -21.99 -24.29 -11.33
N LYS A 715 -22.49 -23.14 -10.83
CA LYS A 715 -23.16 -23.04 -9.52
C LYS A 715 -24.66 -23.23 -9.66
N GLN A 716 -25.20 -24.30 -9.09
CA GLN A 716 -26.67 -24.54 -9.01
C GLN A 716 -27.42 -23.33 -8.40
N ARG A 717 -26.85 -22.75 -7.33
CA ARG A 717 -27.34 -21.53 -6.66
C ARG A 717 -27.68 -20.39 -7.64
N LEU A 718 -26.90 -20.24 -8.71
CA LEU A 718 -27.08 -19.20 -9.73
C LEU A 718 -28.47 -19.22 -10.38
N PHE A 719 -29.03 -20.42 -10.54
CA PHE A 719 -30.28 -20.66 -11.26
C PHE A 719 -31.44 -21.03 -10.31
N ASP A 720 -31.15 -21.65 -9.16
CA ASP A 720 -32.17 -22.14 -8.22
C ASP A 720 -32.68 -21.05 -7.25
N VAL A 721 -31.83 -20.10 -6.83
CA VAL A 721 -32.24 -19.05 -5.88
C VAL A 721 -33.19 -18.01 -6.50
N PRO A 722 -32.98 -17.49 -7.73
CA PRO A 722 -33.91 -16.53 -8.34
C PRO A 722 -35.33 -17.07 -8.53
N VAL A 723 -35.50 -18.38 -8.72
CA VAL A 723 -36.81 -19.03 -8.74
C VAL A 723 -37.39 -19.14 -7.34
N ARG A 724 -36.60 -19.63 -6.38
CA ARG A 724 -36.99 -19.81 -4.96
C ARG A 724 -37.47 -18.52 -4.31
N GLU A 725 -36.81 -17.40 -4.60
CA GLU A 725 -37.10 -16.07 -4.05
C GLU A 725 -38.14 -15.28 -4.88
N GLY A 726 -38.74 -15.87 -5.92
CA GLY A 726 -39.78 -15.23 -6.74
C GLY A 726 -39.28 -14.04 -7.58
N TRP A 727 -38.05 -14.10 -8.07
CA TRP A 727 -37.47 -13.09 -8.98
C TRP A 727 -37.81 -13.39 -10.44
N ILE A 728 -37.90 -14.68 -10.79
CA ILE A 728 -38.26 -15.21 -12.10
C ILE A 728 -39.18 -16.44 -11.90
N ASP A 729 -40.11 -16.68 -12.82
CA ASP A 729 -41.08 -17.77 -12.70
C ASP A 729 -40.50 -19.16 -13.04
N THR A 730 -39.43 -19.19 -13.86
CA THR A 730 -38.83 -20.42 -14.38
C THR A 730 -37.30 -20.37 -14.35
N LYS A 731 -36.68 -21.53 -14.08
CA LYS A 731 -35.22 -21.70 -14.07
C LYS A 731 -34.65 -21.50 -15.48
N LEU A 732 -33.64 -20.64 -15.63
CA LEU A 732 -32.88 -20.50 -16.88
C LEU A 732 -31.77 -21.55 -16.99
N ASP A 733 -31.22 -21.69 -18.20
CA ASP A 733 -30.05 -22.52 -18.50
C ASP A 733 -28.85 -21.68 -18.99
N GLU A 734 -27.72 -22.33 -19.25
CA GLU A 734 -26.48 -21.65 -19.68
C GLU A 734 -26.54 -20.99 -21.06
N ALA A 735 -27.53 -21.33 -21.89
CA ALA A 735 -27.74 -20.77 -23.23
C ALA A 735 -28.74 -19.59 -23.21
N THR A 736 -29.69 -19.60 -22.27
CA THR A 736 -30.76 -18.60 -22.11
C THR A 736 -30.48 -17.56 -21.04
N CYS A 737 -29.47 -17.76 -20.17
CA CYS A 737 -28.98 -16.74 -19.26
C CYS A 737 -28.42 -15.50 -19.99
N ASN A 738 -28.03 -14.47 -19.26
CA ASN A 738 -27.42 -13.27 -19.84
C ASN A 738 -26.12 -13.64 -20.61
N PRO A 739 -25.99 -13.25 -21.90
CA PRO A 739 -24.76 -13.46 -22.63
C PRO A 739 -23.68 -12.46 -22.22
N TYR A 740 -24.01 -11.28 -21.70
CA TYR A 740 -23.02 -10.33 -21.17
C TYR A 740 -22.38 -10.83 -19.87
N THR A 741 -21.31 -10.18 -19.43
CA THR A 741 -20.65 -10.43 -18.14
C THR A 741 -20.25 -9.12 -17.48
N ILE A 742 -20.13 -9.09 -16.14
CA ILE A 742 -19.50 -7.95 -15.45
C ILE A 742 -18.03 -7.84 -15.87
N PHE A 743 -17.56 -6.60 -15.99
CA PHE A 743 -16.41 -6.20 -16.81
C PHE A 743 -15.35 -5.39 -16.03
N PHE A 744 -15.31 -5.57 -14.71
CA PHE A 744 -14.27 -5.07 -13.81
C PHE A 744 -13.76 -6.19 -12.89
#